data_AF-A0A0X3Q8N3-F1
#
_entry.id   AF-A0A0X3Q8N3-F1
#
_cell.length_a   1.000
_cell.length_b   1.000
_cell.length_c   1.000
_cell.angle_alpha   90.00
_cell.angle_beta   90.00
_cell.angle_gamma   90.00
#
_symmetry.space_group_name_H-M   'P 1'
#
loop_
_entity.id
_entity.type
_entity.pdbx_description
1 polymer ?
#
loop_
_entity_poly.entity_id
_entity_poly.type
_entity_poly.pdbx_seq_one_letter_code
_entity_poly.pdbx_strand_id
1 'polypeptide(L)'
;MVLSIDLFRVDKGGDPERIRASQRKRYKNPEDVDKVIDLDNQWRKARSTTDRLKKVKNLCSKAIGKKLKAKEPEGHGDLPDALNSNVLEITPEDLDRLTVGQIKALSPRLDDAIKEQQLLTVDLENRRNEVLFEIGNIIYHEVPISDDEKNNAVIRTSGDCSVHKRYSHVDLVTMVDGFDGERGTVVAGARGYYLKGPLVYLEQALITFALGMLYERGYTALYTPFFMRKEIMQEVAQLSQFDEELYKVIGKREAPGDPSDATEEEKYLIATSEQPIAAFHRDEWLAPSSLPICYAGISSCFRQEVGSHGRDTRGIFRVHQFEKVEQFCLTSPHDNHSWDMFHKMVQTAEAFYQALGLPYRIVSIVSGELNNAAAMKYDLEGWYPGSKAFRELVSCSNCTDYQARRLAVRYGQTKKMDKEVEYVHMLNATMCATTRVICAILENYQTDDGIIVPEVLRRFMPQGLQEKIKFVMEAPIDQQRAALEKLSLNEASPKPHAAPAASSATDNKKKGAKQAEGQGKEKAPAQTEAAGKQEPDQTKGKKSAAQVNKAPAQANTTMTAAPTTTTVKPAEASQHPANGPAAEVGDVQAEQPAKPEDKSPAIEAPAAGPTVGAEAAAVAAATASGQKKKRNRKKK
;
A
#
# COMPACT_ATOMS: atom_id res chain seq x y z
N MET A 1 -7.60 -5.30 2.59
CA MET A 1 -7.08 -6.65 2.21
C MET A 1 -7.59 -7.68 3.23
N VAL A 2 -7.82 -8.96 2.90
CA VAL A 2 -8.42 -9.97 3.82
C VAL A 2 -8.06 -11.43 3.46
N LEU A 3 -8.12 -12.32 4.46
CA LEU A 3 -8.18 -13.79 4.27
C LEU A 3 -9.51 -14.25 3.62
N SER A 4 -9.54 -15.49 3.15
CA SER A 4 -10.81 -16.12 2.72
C SER A 4 -11.72 -16.40 3.91
N ILE A 5 -12.98 -15.99 3.83
CA ILE A 5 -13.98 -16.32 4.86
C ILE A 5 -14.24 -17.83 4.97
N ASP A 6 -14.05 -18.59 3.88
CA ASP A 6 -14.23 -20.03 3.87
C ASP A 6 -13.12 -20.79 4.64
N LEU A 7 -11.95 -20.16 4.91
CA LEU A 7 -10.95 -20.70 5.85
C LEU A 7 -11.46 -20.72 7.30
N PHE A 8 -12.43 -19.87 7.65
CA PHE A 8 -13.07 -19.83 8.97
C PHE A 8 -14.22 -20.85 9.07
N ARG A 9 -14.61 -21.50 7.95
CA ARG A 9 -15.77 -22.38 7.87
C ARG A 9 -15.34 -23.85 7.79
N VAL A 10 -15.46 -24.58 8.90
CA VAL A 10 -15.21 -26.02 8.95
C VAL A 10 -16.12 -26.79 7.98
N ASP A 11 -17.36 -26.31 7.74
CA ASP A 11 -18.28 -26.86 6.74
C ASP A 11 -17.84 -26.65 5.27
N LYS A 12 -16.71 -25.96 5.05
CA LYS A 12 -16.03 -25.76 3.77
C LYS A 12 -14.63 -26.39 3.71
N GLY A 13 -14.23 -27.12 4.74
CA GLY A 13 -12.86 -27.63 4.87
C GLY A 13 -11.86 -26.56 5.32
N GLY A 14 -12.33 -25.41 5.80
CA GLY A 14 -11.50 -24.40 6.45
C GLY A 14 -10.95 -24.89 7.80
N ASP A 15 -9.79 -24.38 8.18
CA ASP A 15 -9.12 -24.64 9.46
C ASP A 15 -8.97 -23.34 10.26
N PRO A 16 -9.93 -23.05 11.16
CA PRO A 16 -9.82 -21.92 12.08
C PRO A 16 -8.62 -21.96 13.04
N GLU A 17 -8.14 -23.14 13.45
CA GLU A 17 -7.04 -23.19 14.41
C GLU A 17 -5.70 -22.84 13.74
N ARG A 18 -5.52 -23.13 12.45
CA ARG A 18 -4.42 -22.56 11.66
C ARG A 18 -4.46 -21.03 11.64
N ILE A 19 -5.64 -20.41 11.62
CA ILE A 19 -5.79 -18.94 11.73
C ILE A 19 -5.46 -18.46 13.15
N ARG A 20 -6.00 -19.11 14.20
CA ARG A 20 -5.67 -18.76 15.61
C ARG A 20 -4.18 -18.92 15.89
N ALA A 21 -3.54 -19.98 15.40
CA ALA A 21 -2.10 -20.20 15.49
C ALA A 21 -1.29 -19.11 14.75
N SER A 22 -1.77 -18.63 13.61
CA SER A 22 -1.18 -17.48 12.92
C SER A 22 -1.32 -16.18 13.73
N GLN A 23 -2.50 -15.89 14.28
CA GLN A 23 -2.72 -14.73 15.16
C GLN A 23 -1.80 -14.77 16.40
N ARG A 24 -1.72 -15.91 17.09
CA ARG A 24 -0.80 -16.11 18.23
C ARG A 24 0.67 -15.85 17.82
N LYS A 25 1.09 -16.31 16.65
CA LYS A 25 2.43 -16.05 16.09
C LYS A 25 2.66 -14.58 15.72
N ARG A 26 1.63 -13.85 15.26
CA ARG A 26 1.66 -12.38 15.01
C ARG A 26 1.55 -11.53 16.28
N TYR A 27 1.51 -12.14 17.47
CA TYR A 27 1.24 -11.47 18.74
C TYR A 27 -0.08 -10.67 18.73
N LYS A 28 -1.06 -11.10 17.91
CA LYS A 28 -2.42 -10.56 17.84
C LYS A 28 -3.41 -11.48 18.54
N ASN A 29 -4.61 -10.97 18.85
CA ASN A 29 -5.62 -11.74 19.56
C ASN A 29 -6.17 -12.90 18.68
N PRO A 30 -6.12 -14.17 19.14
CA PRO A 30 -6.76 -15.28 18.43
C PRO A 30 -8.29 -15.30 18.56
N GLU A 31 -8.89 -14.66 19.58
CA GLU A 31 -10.35 -14.60 19.76
C GLU A 31 -11.06 -13.84 18.63
N ASP A 32 -10.34 -13.01 17.88
CA ASP A 32 -10.90 -12.29 16.72
C ASP A 32 -11.32 -13.27 15.61
N VAL A 33 -10.68 -14.44 15.53
CA VAL A 33 -11.11 -15.57 14.68
C VAL A 33 -12.48 -16.07 15.12
N ASP A 34 -12.71 -16.21 16.42
CA ASP A 34 -13.99 -16.68 16.98
C ASP A 34 -15.11 -15.63 16.82
N LYS A 35 -14.78 -14.33 16.94
CA LYS A 35 -15.70 -13.22 16.63
C LYS A 35 -16.12 -13.23 15.16
N VAL A 36 -15.19 -13.44 14.23
CA VAL A 36 -15.50 -13.57 12.79
C VAL A 36 -16.39 -14.79 12.52
N ILE A 37 -16.13 -15.92 13.18
CA ILE A 37 -16.94 -17.15 13.05
C ILE A 37 -18.38 -16.92 13.55
N ASP A 38 -18.55 -16.32 14.73
CA ASP A 38 -19.89 -16.04 15.26
C ASP A 38 -20.67 -15.04 14.38
N LEU A 39 -20.04 -13.93 13.99
CA LEU A 39 -20.67 -12.94 13.12
C LEU A 39 -21.03 -13.53 11.73
N ASP A 40 -20.19 -14.42 11.17
CA ASP A 40 -20.54 -15.13 9.94
C ASP A 40 -21.66 -16.16 10.15
N ASN A 41 -21.71 -16.86 11.29
CA ASN A 41 -22.81 -17.76 11.63
C ASN A 41 -24.14 -17.00 11.76
N GLN A 42 -24.13 -15.84 12.43
CA GLN A 42 -25.29 -14.93 12.50
C GLN A 42 -25.69 -14.43 11.10
N TRP A 43 -24.73 -14.00 10.26
CA TRP A 43 -24.98 -13.55 8.89
C TRP A 43 -25.55 -14.66 8.01
N ARG A 44 -25.02 -15.89 8.08
CA ARG A 44 -25.53 -17.07 7.36
C ARG A 44 -26.98 -17.37 7.77
N LYS A 45 -27.31 -17.25 9.06
CA LYS A 45 -28.68 -17.40 9.60
C LYS A 45 -29.63 -16.30 9.13
N ALA A 46 -29.23 -15.03 9.18
CA ALA A 46 -30.02 -13.90 8.70
C ALA A 46 -30.29 -13.98 7.19
N ARG A 47 -29.29 -14.37 6.40
CA ARG A 47 -29.40 -14.62 4.95
C ARG A 47 -30.36 -15.77 4.63
N SER A 48 -30.23 -16.91 5.31
CA SER A 48 -31.14 -18.05 5.15
C SER A 48 -32.59 -17.68 5.53
N THR A 49 -32.76 -16.87 6.58
CA THR A 49 -34.06 -16.33 7.01
C THR A 49 -34.67 -15.40 5.96
N THR A 50 -33.86 -14.49 5.41
CA THR A 50 -34.24 -13.60 4.30
C THR A 50 -34.72 -14.38 3.07
N ASP A 51 -34.02 -15.46 2.69
CA ASP A 51 -34.40 -16.26 1.52
C ASP A 51 -35.63 -17.15 1.80
N ARG A 52 -35.86 -17.59 3.05
CA ARG A 52 -37.14 -18.20 3.48
C ARG A 52 -38.30 -17.21 3.36
N LEU A 53 -38.16 -15.96 3.82
CA LEU A 53 -39.20 -14.93 3.68
C LEU A 53 -39.53 -14.64 2.21
N LYS A 54 -38.53 -14.49 1.33
CA LYS A 54 -38.75 -14.34 -0.12
C LYS A 54 -39.52 -15.52 -0.71
N LYS A 55 -39.21 -16.76 -0.28
CA LYS A 55 -39.95 -17.96 -0.68
C LYS A 55 -41.41 -17.90 -0.24
N VAL A 56 -41.69 -17.48 1.00
CA VAL A 56 -43.08 -17.27 1.50
C VAL A 56 -43.80 -16.18 0.70
N LYS A 57 -43.20 -15.00 0.47
CA LYS A 57 -43.80 -13.94 -0.36
C LYS A 57 -44.15 -14.44 -1.77
N ASN A 58 -43.31 -15.29 -2.36
CA ASN A 58 -43.57 -15.92 -3.65
C ASN A 58 -44.70 -16.96 -3.59
N LEU A 59 -44.92 -17.64 -2.46
CA LEU A 59 -46.09 -18.51 -2.24
C LEU A 59 -47.38 -17.67 -2.08
N CYS A 60 -47.39 -16.63 -1.26
CA CYS A 60 -48.52 -15.69 -1.13
C CYS A 60 -48.95 -15.12 -2.50
N SER A 61 -47.97 -14.70 -3.30
CA SER A 61 -48.19 -14.19 -4.66
C SER A 61 -48.83 -15.22 -5.60
N LYS A 62 -48.41 -16.50 -5.51
CA LYS A 62 -49.01 -17.61 -6.25
C LYS A 62 -50.42 -17.96 -5.77
N ALA A 63 -50.67 -17.93 -4.46
CA ALA A 63 -51.97 -18.19 -3.85
C ALA A 63 -53.01 -17.14 -4.29
N ILE A 64 -52.66 -15.84 -4.23
CA ILE A 64 -53.50 -14.76 -4.78
C ILE A 64 -53.80 -15.03 -6.28
N GLY A 65 -52.78 -15.39 -7.07
CA GLY A 65 -52.95 -15.71 -8.50
C GLY A 65 -53.81 -16.96 -8.78
N LYS A 66 -53.86 -17.93 -7.87
CA LYS A 66 -54.75 -19.10 -7.91
C LYS A 66 -56.20 -18.70 -7.62
N LYS A 67 -56.42 -18.05 -6.47
CA LYS A 67 -57.75 -17.65 -5.96
C LYS A 67 -58.45 -16.64 -6.90
N LEU A 68 -57.72 -15.67 -7.43
CA LEU A 68 -58.25 -14.72 -8.42
C LEU A 68 -58.66 -15.40 -9.74
N LYS A 69 -57.94 -16.43 -10.20
CA LYS A 69 -58.33 -17.23 -11.38
C LYS A 69 -59.58 -18.08 -11.12
N ALA A 70 -59.75 -18.58 -9.90
CA ALA A 70 -60.95 -19.28 -9.45
C ALA A 70 -62.17 -18.36 -9.26
N LYS A 71 -62.00 -17.03 -9.37
CA LYS A 71 -63.01 -16.00 -9.07
C LYS A 71 -63.51 -16.04 -7.62
N GLU A 72 -62.66 -16.44 -6.68
CA GLU A 72 -62.97 -16.32 -5.25
C GLU A 72 -63.21 -14.84 -4.89
N PRO A 73 -64.23 -14.52 -4.07
CA PRO A 73 -64.47 -13.15 -3.61
C PRO A 73 -63.30 -12.67 -2.77
N GLU A 74 -62.99 -11.36 -2.82
CA GLU A 74 -61.74 -10.88 -2.22
C GLU A 74 -61.65 -11.15 -0.71
N GLY A 75 -62.75 -10.92 0.02
CA GLY A 75 -62.92 -11.28 1.43
C GLY A 75 -62.03 -10.48 2.38
N HIS A 76 -62.64 -9.65 3.22
CA HIS A 76 -61.94 -8.86 4.23
C HIS A 76 -62.25 -9.36 5.63
N GLY A 77 -61.23 -9.42 6.47
CA GLY A 77 -61.26 -9.93 7.84
C GLY A 77 -59.84 -10.02 8.39
N ASP A 78 -59.72 -10.13 9.71
CA ASP A 78 -58.42 -10.12 10.39
C ASP A 78 -57.56 -11.35 10.08
N LEU A 79 -56.25 -11.23 10.30
CA LEU A 79 -55.31 -12.34 10.16
C LEU A 79 -55.29 -13.20 11.43
N PRO A 80 -55.36 -14.54 11.33
CA PRO A 80 -55.23 -15.43 12.49
C PRO A 80 -53.89 -15.21 13.21
N ASP A 81 -53.90 -15.00 14.53
CA ASP A 81 -52.75 -14.49 15.28
C ASP A 81 -51.46 -15.31 15.13
N ALA A 82 -51.55 -16.63 14.93
CA ALA A 82 -50.40 -17.49 14.65
C ALA A 82 -49.69 -17.14 13.32
N LEU A 83 -50.44 -16.84 12.27
CA LEU A 83 -49.91 -16.39 10.97
C LEU A 83 -49.54 -14.90 11.00
N ASN A 84 -50.16 -14.15 11.91
CA ASN A 84 -49.93 -12.74 12.18
C ASN A 84 -48.57 -12.51 12.88
N SER A 85 -48.13 -13.47 13.72
CA SER A 85 -46.91 -13.41 14.53
C SER A 85 -45.70 -14.14 13.92
N ASN A 86 -45.89 -15.28 13.22
CA ASN A 86 -44.80 -16.04 12.61
C ASN A 86 -44.91 -16.18 11.09
N VAL A 87 -44.66 -15.09 10.36
CA VAL A 87 -44.72 -15.05 8.89
C VAL A 87 -43.66 -15.91 8.18
N LEU A 88 -42.72 -16.51 8.93
CA LEU A 88 -41.67 -17.40 8.42
C LEU A 88 -42.12 -18.85 8.19
N GLU A 89 -43.26 -19.26 8.75
CA GLU A 89 -43.74 -20.66 8.77
C GLU A 89 -45.04 -20.87 7.99
N ILE A 90 -45.57 -19.83 7.35
CA ILE A 90 -46.77 -19.89 6.49
C ILE A 90 -46.63 -20.97 5.42
N THR A 91 -47.50 -21.98 5.49
CA THR A 91 -47.56 -23.10 4.55
C THR A 91 -48.50 -22.83 3.36
N PRO A 92 -48.40 -23.59 2.25
CA PRO A 92 -49.43 -23.59 1.20
C PRO A 92 -50.84 -23.89 1.74
N GLU A 93 -50.93 -24.77 2.74
CA GLU A 93 -52.17 -25.20 3.38
C GLU A 93 -52.82 -24.09 4.22
N ASP A 94 -52.03 -23.22 4.84
CA ASP A 94 -52.51 -21.99 5.48
C ASP A 94 -53.03 -21.00 4.44
N LEU A 95 -52.29 -20.80 3.35
CA LEU A 95 -52.64 -19.87 2.28
C LEU A 95 -53.92 -20.25 1.54
N ASP A 96 -54.23 -21.54 1.39
CA ASP A 96 -55.48 -21.98 0.79
C ASP A 96 -56.71 -21.70 1.69
N ARG A 97 -56.52 -21.65 3.02
CA ARG A 97 -57.56 -21.32 4.00
C ARG A 97 -57.88 -19.83 4.12
N LEU A 98 -56.97 -18.95 3.69
CA LEU A 98 -57.15 -17.49 3.76
C LEU A 98 -57.91 -16.91 2.57
N THR A 99 -58.52 -15.73 2.77
CA THR A 99 -59.09 -14.92 1.69
C THR A 99 -58.01 -14.17 0.90
N VAL A 100 -58.34 -13.65 -0.28
CA VAL A 100 -57.40 -12.82 -1.06
C VAL A 100 -57.03 -11.54 -0.29
N GLY A 101 -57.97 -10.93 0.44
CA GLY A 101 -57.72 -9.76 1.29
C GLY A 101 -56.75 -10.05 2.44
N GLN A 102 -56.89 -11.20 3.12
CA GLN A 102 -55.96 -11.64 4.17
C GLN A 102 -54.55 -11.90 3.60
N ILE A 103 -54.43 -12.57 2.45
CA ILE A 103 -53.10 -12.83 1.84
C ILE A 103 -52.46 -11.52 1.31
N LYS A 104 -53.27 -10.55 0.86
CA LYS A 104 -52.78 -9.18 0.58
C LYS A 104 -52.26 -8.51 1.87
N ALA A 105 -52.95 -8.64 3.00
CA ALA A 105 -52.51 -8.07 4.29
C ALA A 105 -51.20 -8.68 4.85
N LEU A 106 -50.86 -9.91 4.47
CA LEU A 106 -49.55 -10.51 4.77
C LEU A 106 -48.39 -9.90 3.95
N SER A 107 -48.67 -9.30 2.80
CA SER A 107 -47.64 -8.79 1.89
C SER A 107 -46.79 -7.65 2.49
N PRO A 108 -47.35 -6.58 3.10
CA PRO A 108 -46.53 -5.56 3.77
C PRO A 108 -45.73 -6.12 4.94
N ARG A 109 -46.31 -7.01 5.76
CA ARG A 109 -45.59 -7.67 6.88
C ARG A 109 -44.37 -8.46 6.41
N LEU A 110 -44.52 -9.19 5.30
CA LEU A 110 -43.42 -9.91 4.67
C LEU A 110 -42.36 -8.95 4.09
N ASP A 111 -42.75 -7.81 3.53
CA ASP A 111 -41.81 -6.83 3.01
C ASP A 111 -41.04 -6.08 4.11
N ASP A 112 -41.69 -5.72 5.21
CA ASP A 112 -41.02 -5.15 6.38
C ASP A 112 -40.06 -6.15 7.03
N ALA A 113 -40.47 -7.41 7.21
CA ALA A 113 -39.61 -8.48 7.73
C ALA A 113 -38.43 -8.81 6.80
N ILE A 114 -38.63 -8.79 5.47
CA ILE A 114 -37.54 -8.94 4.49
C ILE A 114 -36.56 -7.78 4.62
N LYS A 115 -37.06 -6.54 4.70
CA LYS A 115 -36.25 -5.33 4.83
C LYS A 115 -35.45 -5.31 6.14
N GLU A 116 -36.04 -5.70 7.26
CA GLU A 116 -35.36 -5.83 8.55
C GLU A 116 -34.22 -6.87 8.47
N GLN A 117 -34.50 -8.08 7.95
CA GLN A 117 -33.48 -9.12 7.81
C GLN A 117 -32.38 -8.75 6.79
N GLN A 118 -32.70 -7.95 5.76
CA GLN A 118 -31.71 -7.38 4.85
C GLN A 118 -30.80 -6.34 5.54
N LEU A 119 -31.36 -5.46 6.36
CA LEU A 119 -30.58 -4.49 7.16
C LEU A 119 -29.66 -5.22 8.16
N LEU A 120 -30.19 -6.23 8.87
CA LEU A 120 -29.40 -7.08 9.76
C LEU A 120 -28.28 -7.83 9.02
N THR A 121 -28.54 -8.31 7.80
CA THR A 121 -27.52 -8.96 6.97
C THR A 121 -26.38 -7.99 6.61
N VAL A 122 -26.68 -6.71 6.36
CA VAL A 122 -25.65 -5.68 6.09
C VAL A 122 -24.89 -5.29 7.35
N ASP A 123 -25.56 -5.14 8.49
CA ASP A 123 -24.92 -4.86 9.79
C ASP A 123 -23.91 -5.96 10.18
N LEU A 124 -24.34 -7.23 10.11
CA LEU A 124 -23.48 -8.38 10.42
C LEU A 124 -22.34 -8.55 9.42
N GLU A 125 -22.56 -8.22 8.14
CA GLU A 125 -21.50 -8.22 7.11
C GLU A 125 -20.43 -7.17 7.42
N ASN A 126 -20.83 -5.93 7.74
CA ASN A 126 -19.93 -4.85 8.10
C ASN A 126 -19.12 -5.21 9.35
N ARG A 127 -19.79 -5.61 10.44
CA ARG A 127 -19.15 -5.97 11.72
C ARG A 127 -18.22 -7.18 11.61
N ARG A 128 -18.57 -8.19 10.79
CA ARG A 128 -17.67 -9.31 10.47
C ARG A 128 -16.43 -8.82 9.72
N ASN A 129 -16.63 -7.93 8.74
CA ASN A 129 -15.54 -7.42 7.91
C ASN A 129 -14.59 -6.52 8.70
N GLU A 130 -15.11 -5.68 9.61
CA GLU A 130 -14.32 -4.86 10.55
C GLU A 130 -13.29 -5.69 11.31
N VAL A 131 -13.72 -6.80 11.94
CA VAL A 131 -12.79 -7.71 12.64
C VAL A 131 -11.88 -8.45 11.65
N LEU A 132 -12.39 -8.85 10.48
CA LEU A 132 -11.63 -9.60 9.47
C LEU A 132 -10.51 -8.77 8.79
N PHE A 133 -10.60 -7.43 8.75
CA PHE A 133 -9.52 -6.58 8.24
C PHE A 133 -8.27 -6.57 9.13
N GLU A 134 -8.43 -6.83 10.42
CA GLU A 134 -7.35 -6.86 11.42
C GLU A 134 -6.71 -8.25 11.59
N ILE A 135 -7.29 -9.30 10.99
CA ILE A 135 -6.71 -10.65 10.98
C ILE A 135 -5.71 -10.77 9.82
N GLY A 136 -4.42 -10.70 10.16
CA GLY A 136 -3.33 -10.79 9.20
C GLY A 136 -3.23 -12.14 8.48
N ASN A 137 -2.56 -12.10 7.32
CA ASN A 137 -2.32 -13.25 6.46
C ASN A 137 -1.65 -14.42 7.20
N ILE A 138 -1.78 -15.65 6.70
CA ILE A 138 -1.17 -16.83 7.31
C ILE A 138 0.36 -16.73 7.22
N ILE A 139 1.03 -16.73 8.37
CA ILE A 139 2.50 -16.70 8.44
C ILE A 139 3.10 -17.92 7.74
N TYR A 140 4.10 -17.69 6.88
CA TYR A 140 4.91 -18.75 6.28
C TYR A 140 5.82 -19.42 7.32
N HIS A 141 6.04 -20.72 7.16
CA HIS A 141 6.56 -21.56 8.24
C HIS A 141 8.02 -21.27 8.67
N GLU A 142 8.81 -20.61 7.81
CA GLU A 142 10.21 -20.22 8.07
C GLU A 142 10.37 -18.87 8.80
N VAL A 143 9.29 -18.10 8.98
CA VAL A 143 9.34 -16.78 9.64
C VAL A 143 9.78 -16.92 11.12
N PRO A 144 10.78 -16.16 11.59
CA PRO A 144 11.20 -16.19 12.99
C PRO A 144 10.12 -15.64 13.92
N ILE A 145 9.77 -16.39 14.96
CA ILE A 145 8.67 -16.03 15.87
C ILE A 145 9.17 -15.15 17.02
N SER A 146 8.91 -13.84 16.94
CA SER A 146 9.32 -12.82 17.91
C SER A 146 8.50 -11.53 17.73
N ASP A 147 8.46 -10.72 18.78
CA ASP A 147 7.80 -9.39 18.87
C ASP A 147 8.83 -8.27 19.10
N ASP A 148 10.09 -8.53 18.73
CA ASP A 148 11.22 -7.59 18.80
C ASP A 148 12.09 -7.73 17.53
N GLU A 149 12.22 -6.64 16.75
CA GLU A 149 13.08 -6.53 15.56
C GLU A 149 14.54 -6.96 15.82
N LYS A 150 15.04 -6.87 17.06
CA LYS A 150 16.41 -7.30 17.40
C LYS A 150 16.64 -8.80 17.15
N ASN A 151 15.57 -9.59 17.08
CA ASN A 151 15.60 -11.01 16.78
C ASN A 151 15.38 -11.33 15.28
N ASN A 152 15.36 -10.32 14.40
CA ASN A 152 15.34 -10.50 12.94
C ASN A 152 16.52 -11.40 12.51
N ALA A 153 16.21 -12.52 11.86
CA ALA A 153 17.21 -13.54 11.54
C ALA A 153 18.07 -13.09 10.35
N VAL A 154 19.39 -12.94 10.54
CA VAL A 154 20.32 -12.64 9.44
C VAL A 154 20.44 -13.87 8.54
N ILE A 155 19.93 -13.76 7.31
CA ILE A 155 19.91 -14.84 6.32
C ILE A 155 21.22 -14.88 5.55
N ARG A 156 21.71 -13.71 5.09
CA ARG A 156 22.95 -13.56 4.30
C ARG A 156 23.60 -12.20 4.54
N THR A 157 24.90 -12.09 4.28
CA THR A 157 25.71 -10.86 4.34
C THR A 157 26.58 -10.73 3.09
N SER A 158 26.76 -9.52 2.57
CA SER A 158 27.50 -9.23 1.34
C SER A 158 28.36 -7.98 1.48
N GLY A 159 29.62 -8.04 1.04
CA GLY A 159 30.59 -6.96 1.18
C GLY A 159 31.16 -6.80 2.60
N ASP A 160 32.04 -5.83 2.79
CA ASP A 160 32.64 -5.54 4.10
C ASP A 160 31.74 -4.60 4.91
N CYS A 161 31.06 -5.16 5.91
CA CYS A 161 30.21 -4.43 6.86
C CYS A 161 30.94 -4.03 8.15
N SER A 162 32.28 -3.99 8.15
CA SER A 162 33.11 -3.59 9.30
C SER A 162 33.83 -2.25 9.09
N VAL A 163 33.96 -1.79 7.84
CA VAL A 163 34.57 -0.49 7.52
C VAL A 163 33.82 0.64 8.19
N HIS A 164 34.57 1.55 8.82
CA HIS A 164 34.08 2.84 9.28
C HIS A 164 34.70 3.98 8.45
N LYS A 165 33.95 5.06 8.24
CA LYS A 165 34.40 6.28 7.54
C LYS A 165 34.09 7.55 8.34
N ARG A 166 34.62 8.69 7.90
CA ARG A 166 34.68 9.94 8.69
C ARG A 166 33.33 10.62 8.88
N TYR A 167 32.57 10.79 7.81
CA TYR A 167 31.35 11.61 7.78
C TYR A 167 30.10 10.77 7.58
N SER A 168 29.00 11.23 8.18
CA SER A 168 27.66 10.66 7.97
C SER A 168 27.04 11.19 6.67
N HIS A 169 26.03 10.51 6.15
CA HIS A 169 25.27 10.99 4.99
C HIS A 169 24.68 12.39 5.21
N VAL A 170 24.40 12.76 6.47
CA VAL A 170 23.85 14.07 6.86
C VAL A 170 24.84 15.21 6.61
N ASP A 171 26.13 14.98 6.82
CA ASP A 171 27.17 15.96 6.52
C ASP A 171 27.47 15.98 5.01
N LEU A 172 27.57 14.80 4.41
CA LEU A 172 27.98 14.61 3.01
C LEU A 172 27.01 15.23 2.00
N VAL A 173 25.69 15.21 2.26
CA VAL A 173 24.71 15.89 1.37
C VAL A 173 24.93 17.41 1.31
N THR A 174 25.41 18.02 2.41
CA THR A 174 25.74 19.45 2.46
C THR A 174 27.11 19.73 1.86
N MET A 175 28.11 18.89 2.12
CA MET A 175 29.48 19.07 1.62
C MET A 175 29.58 19.11 0.08
N VAL A 176 28.65 18.45 -0.63
CA VAL A 176 28.55 18.48 -2.11
C VAL A 176 27.57 19.55 -2.66
N ASP A 177 27.07 20.45 -1.81
CA ASP A 177 25.96 21.39 -2.07
C ASP A 177 24.70 20.73 -2.68
N GLY A 178 24.45 19.46 -2.34
CA GLY A 178 23.38 18.66 -2.92
C GLY A 178 22.01 18.80 -2.26
N PHE A 179 21.93 19.51 -1.14
CA PHE A 179 20.77 19.54 -0.24
C PHE A 179 20.57 20.92 0.39
N ASP A 180 19.33 21.39 0.45
CA ASP A 180 18.91 22.57 1.20
C ASP A 180 17.64 22.23 2.03
N GLY A 181 17.87 21.83 3.27
CA GLY A 181 16.81 21.49 4.23
C GLY A 181 16.24 22.68 5.00
N GLU A 182 16.95 23.82 5.04
CA GLU A 182 16.44 25.02 5.71
C GLU A 182 15.31 25.65 4.88
N ARG A 183 15.56 25.90 3.59
CA ARG A 183 14.51 26.38 2.67
C ARG A 183 13.45 25.33 2.42
N GLY A 184 13.83 24.05 2.37
CA GLY A 184 12.89 22.93 2.32
C GLY A 184 11.91 22.94 3.49
N THR A 185 12.41 23.17 4.71
CA THR A 185 11.57 23.26 5.92
C THR A 185 10.64 24.46 5.91
N VAL A 186 11.10 25.61 5.41
CA VAL A 186 10.26 26.82 5.26
C VAL A 186 9.14 26.64 4.23
N VAL A 187 9.37 25.87 3.17
CA VAL A 187 8.40 25.69 2.07
C VAL A 187 7.41 24.55 2.31
N ALA A 188 7.88 23.41 2.83
CA ALA A 188 7.08 22.18 2.94
C ALA A 188 6.83 21.70 4.39
N GLY A 189 7.33 22.41 5.39
CA GLY A 189 7.29 21.98 6.80
C GLY A 189 8.44 21.03 7.16
N ALA A 190 8.43 20.51 8.39
CA ALA A 190 9.50 19.65 8.91
C ALA A 190 9.82 18.47 7.97
N ARG A 191 11.11 18.09 7.87
CA ARG A 191 11.63 17.11 6.88
C ARG A 191 11.43 17.49 5.40
N GLY A 192 10.92 18.67 5.08
CA GLY A 192 10.96 19.24 3.74
C GLY A 192 12.40 19.53 3.29
N TYR A 193 12.72 19.24 2.03
CA TYR A 193 14.06 19.43 1.46
C TYR A 193 13.99 19.89 0.00
N TYR A 194 15.04 20.59 -0.44
CA TYR A 194 15.39 20.67 -1.86
C TYR A 194 16.61 19.79 -2.13
N LEU A 195 16.52 18.93 -3.16
CA LEU A 195 17.68 18.27 -3.76
C LEU A 195 18.24 19.18 -4.86
N LYS A 196 19.57 19.24 -4.99
CA LYS A 196 20.26 20.17 -5.89
C LYS A 196 21.41 19.51 -6.65
N GLY A 197 21.76 20.13 -7.78
CA GLY A 197 23.03 19.94 -8.49
C GLY A 197 23.41 18.46 -8.67
N PRO A 198 24.55 18.01 -8.13
CA PRO A 198 25.07 16.67 -8.39
C PRO A 198 24.18 15.53 -7.87
N LEU A 199 23.39 15.76 -6.81
CA LEU A 199 22.53 14.71 -6.25
C LEU A 199 21.25 14.48 -7.08
N VAL A 200 20.75 15.50 -7.77
CA VAL A 200 19.65 15.35 -8.74
C VAL A 200 20.10 14.47 -9.91
N TYR A 201 21.33 14.65 -10.41
CA TYR A 201 21.88 13.76 -11.44
C TYR A 201 22.11 12.33 -10.91
N LEU A 202 22.60 12.18 -9.67
CA LEU A 202 22.78 10.85 -9.06
C LEU A 202 21.45 10.11 -8.85
N GLU A 203 20.38 10.83 -8.52
CA GLU A 203 19.02 10.30 -8.44
C GLU A 203 18.51 9.79 -9.80
N GLN A 204 18.61 10.61 -10.85
CA GLN A 204 18.20 10.20 -12.19
C GLN A 204 19.05 9.04 -12.74
N ALA A 205 20.34 8.99 -12.40
CA ALA A 205 21.22 7.86 -12.69
C ALA A 205 20.76 6.56 -11.99
N LEU A 206 20.40 6.64 -10.71
CA LEU A 206 19.88 5.50 -9.94
C LEU A 206 18.55 4.99 -10.48
N ILE A 207 17.61 5.88 -10.80
CA ILE A 207 16.31 5.54 -11.40
C ILE A 207 16.53 4.83 -12.75
N THR A 208 17.35 5.41 -13.62
CA THR A 208 17.63 4.85 -14.96
C THR A 208 18.32 3.50 -14.87
N PHE A 209 19.27 3.33 -13.95
CA PHE A 209 19.97 2.07 -13.72
C PHE A 209 19.04 0.97 -13.18
N ALA A 210 18.19 1.29 -12.19
CA ALA A 210 17.23 0.35 -11.62
C ALA A 210 16.21 -0.12 -12.66
N LEU A 211 15.63 0.80 -13.44
CA LEU A 211 14.71 0.46 -14.54
C LEU A 211 15.39 -0.41 -15.62
N GLY A 212 16.64 -0.10 -15.98
CA GLY A 212 17.42 -0.91 -16.93
C GLY A 212 17.60 -2.36 -16.46
N MET A 213 18.04 -2.56 -15.21
CA MET A 213 18.22 -3.90 -14.64
C MET A 213 16.91 -4.70 -14.55
N LEU A 214 15.77 -4.04 -14.34
CA LEU A 214 14.45 -4.69 -14.32
C LEU A 214 13.96 -5.02 -15.74
N TYR A 215 14.17 -4.12 -16.72
CA TYR A 215 13.87 -4.37 -18.13
C TYR A 215 14.65 -5.59 -18.67
N GLU A 216 15.95 -5.70 -18.38
CA GLU A 216 16.80 -6.87 -18.69
C GLU A 216 16.27 -8.19 -18.09
N ARG A 217 15.42 -8.12 -17.05
CA ARG A 217 14.82 -9.27 -16.35
C ARG A 217 13.35 -9.53 -16.76
N GLY A 218 12.85 -8.81 -17.77
CA GLY A 218 11.50 -8.97 -18.32
C GLY A 218 10.39 -8.22 -17.56
N TYR A 219 10.74 -7.27 -16.69
CA TYR A 219 9.74 -6.42 -16.03
C TYR A 219 9.25 -5.31 -16.97
N THR A 220 7.94 -5.05 -16.96
CA THR A 220 7.32 -3.93 -17.69
C THR A 220 7.41 -2.65 -16.85
N ALA A 221 8.06 -1.61 -17.36
CA ALA A 221 8.10 -0.31 -16.68
C ALA A 221 6.70 0.32 -16.60
N LEU A 222 6.30 0.77 -15.41
CA LEU A 222 4.95 1.29 -15.15
C LEU A 222 5.01 2.54 -14.27
N TYR A 223 4.76 3.70 -14.87
CA TYR A 223 4.55 4.96 -14.17
C TYR A 223 3.11 5.04 -13.66
N THR A 224 2.93 5.30 -12.36
CA THR A 224 1.63 5.20 -11.69
C THR A 224 1.01 6.56 -11.37
N PRO A 225 -0.32 6.71 -11.30
CA PRO A 225 -0.96 7.89 -10.71
C PRO A 225 -0.56 8.06 -9.24
N PHE A 226 -0.10 9.25 -8.85
CA PHE A 226 0.40 9.51 -7.49
C PHE A 226 -0.72 9.70 -6.44
N PHE A 227 -1.99 9.65 -6.84
CA PHE A 227 -3.14 9.68 -5.95
C PHE A 227 -4.20 8.65 -6.35
N MET A 228 -4.90 8.11 -5.36
CA MET A 228 -5.98 7.14 -5.52
C MET A 228 -7.27 7.62 -4.86
N ARG A 229 -8.43 7.25 -5.43
CA ARG A 229 -9.74 7.50 -4.81
C ARG A 229 -9.87 6.71 -3.51
N LYS A 230 -10.52 7.29 -2.49
CA LYS A 230 -10.66 6.72 -1.15
C LYS A 230 -11.11 5.25 -1.16
N GLU A 231 -12.16 4.95 -1.90
CA GLU A 231 -12.75 3.61 -1.98
C GLU A 231 -11.86 2.56 -2.65
N ILE A 232 -10.85 2.98 -3.43
CA ILE A 232 -9.85 2.08 -4.03
C ILE A 232 -8.63 1.94 -3.10
N MET A 233 -8.20 3.03 -2.45
CA MET A 233 -7.14 2.99 -1.45
C MET A 233 -7.51 2.05 -0.28
N GLN A 234 -8.79 2.04 0.14
CA GLN A 234 -9.33 1.15 1.18
C GLN A 234 -9.28 -0.36 0.80
N GLU A 235 -8.93 -0.71 -0.43
CA GLU A 235 -8.75 -2.11 -0.82
C GLU A 235 -7.32 -2.59 -0.63
N VAL A 236 -6.34 -1.67 -0.73
CA VAL A 236 -4.88 -1.91 -0.77
C VAL A 236 -4.10 -1.39 0.45
N ALA A 237 -4.69 -0.50 1.26
CA ALA A 237 -4.12 -0.02 2.51
C ALA A 237 -4.82 -0.66 3.74
N GLN A 238 -4.13 -0.67 4.87
CA GLN A 238 -4.65 -1.03 6.20
C GLN A 238 -5.25 0.22 6.88
N LEU A 239 -6.10 0.05 7.89
CA LEU A 239 -6.78 1.19 8.52
C LEU A 239 -5.80 2.17 9.17
N SER A 240 -4.81 1.68 9.93
CA SER A 240 -3.76 2.51 10.53
C SER A 240 -3.00 3.37 9.51
N GLN A 241 -2.78 2.88 8.29
CA GLN A 241 -2.06 3.64 7.25
C GLN A 241 -2.82 4.91 6.83
N PHE A 242 -4.14 4.98 6.98
CA PHE A 242 -4.90 6.22 6.72
C PHE A 242 -4.62 7.33 7.73
N ASP A 243 -4.30 6.97 8.98
CA ASP A 243 -4.04 7.91 10.07
C ASP A 243 -2.53 8.18 10.26
N GLU A 244 -1.65 7.22 9.90
CA GLU A 244 -0.22 7.27 10.19
C GLU A 244 0.68 7.54 8.97
N GLU A 245 0.24 7.19 7.75
CA GLU A 245 1.10 7.17 6.56
C GLU A 245 0.55 8.01 5.38
N LEU A 246 -0.75 7.97 5.09
CA LEU A 246 -1.33 8.48 3.84
C LEU A 246 -1.75 9.96 3.91
N TYR A 247 -1.16 10.82 3.09
CA TYR A 247 -1.65 12.20 2.92
C TYR A 247 -2.99 12.24 2.19
N LYS A 248 -4.00 12.92 2.77
CA LYS A 248 -5.30 13.16 2.12
C LYS A 248 -5.25 14.37 1.19
N VAL A 249 -5.85 14.23 0.01
CA VAL A 249 -6.03 15.26 -1.03
C VAL A 249 -7.52 15.54 -1.19
N ILE A 250 -7.93 16.80 -1.10
CA ILE A 250 -9.30 17.23 -1.40
C ILE A 250 -9.34 17.85 -2.80
N GLY A 251 -10.08 17.23 -3.71
CA GLY A 251 -10.41 17.80 -5.01
C GLY A 251 -11.86 18.30 -5.05
N LYS A 252 -12.20 19.10 -6.07
CA LYS A 252 -13.59 19.33 -6.45
C LYS A 252 -14.00 18.35 -7.53
N ARG A 253 -15.18 17.77 -7.41
CA ARG A 253 -15.81 16.95 -8.44
C ARG A 253 -16.75 17.80 -9.28
N GLU A 254 -16.58 17.77 -10.60
CA GLU A 254 -17.61 18.29 -11.50
C GLU A 254 -18.83 17.34 -11.47
N ALA A 255 -19.96 17.85 -11.00
CA ALA A 255 -21.24 17.15 -11.10
C ALA A 255 -21.71 17.16 -12.58
N PRO A 256 -22.17 16.03 -13.14
CA PRO A 256 -22.70 15.98 -14.51
C PRO A 256 -24.05 16.72 -14.67
N GLY A 257 -24.00 18.05 -14.68
CA GLY A 257 -25.16 18.91 -14.96
C GLY A 257 -25.01 20.34 -14.47
N ASP A 258 -24.72 20.54 -13.19
CA ASP A 258 -24.75 21.84 -12.52
C ASP A 258 -23.40 22.19 -11.85
N PRO A 259 -22.69 23.26 -12.30
CA PRO A 259 -21.46 23.71 -11.69
C PRO A 259 -21.58 24.19 -10.22
N SER A 260 -22.80 24.43 -9.72
CA SER A 260 -23.03 24.78 -8.31
C SER A 260 -23.11 23.56 -7.38
N ASP A 261 -23.30 22.35 -7.91
CA ASP A 261 -23.34 21.08 -7.16
C ASP A 261 -21.94 20.44 -7.04
N ALA A 262 -20.90 21.28 -6.95
CA ALA A 262 -19.49 20.89 -6.92
C ALA A 262 -19.12 20.28 -5.56
N THR A 263 -19.30 18.96 -5.43
CA THR A 263 -18.97 18.19 -4.23
C THR A 263 -17.46 18.01 -4.04
N GLU A 264 -17.00 17.95 -2.79
CA GLU A 264 -15.62 17.61 -2.47
C GLU A 264 -15.37 16.10 -2.67
N GLU A 265 -14.22 15.75 -3.25
CA GLU A 265 -13.82 14.36 -3.50
C GLU A 265 -12.50 14.05 -2.77
N GLU A 266 -12.57 13.14 -1.80
CA GLU A 266 -11.40 12.67 -1.05
C GLU A 266 -10.58 11.67 -1.87
N LYS A 267 -9.31 12.01 -2.09
CA LYS A 267 -8.27 11.12 -2.62
C LYS A 267 -7.12 11.04 -1.62
N TYR A 268 -6.21 10.09 -1.81
CA TYR A 268 -5.02 9.93 -0.97
C TYR A 268 -3.79 9.82 -1.86
N LEU A 269 -2.70 10.51 -1.49
CA LEU A 269 -1.39 10.31 -2.13
C LEU A 269 -0.88 8.90 -1.81
N ILE A 270 -0.13 8.31 -2.73
CA ILE A 270 0.40 6.95 -2.58
C ILE A 270 1.65 6.95 -1.70
N ALA A 271 1.75 5.98 -0.78
CA ALA A 271 2.94 5.75 0.05
C ALA A 271 3.95 4.78 -0.60
N THR A 272 3.56 4.19 -1.72
CA THR A 272 4.27 3.13 -2.46
C THR A 272 3.62 2.94 -3.84
N SER A 273 4.37 2.56 -4.88
CA SER A 273 3.79 2.28 -6.21
C SER A 273 3.02 0.96 -6.24
N GLU A 274 3.30 0.06 -5.29
CA GLU A 274 2.51 -1.13 -4.98
C GLU A 274 0.99 -0.86 -4.90
N GLN A 275 0.57 0.24 -4.25
CA GLN A 275 -0.85 0.57 -4.03
C GLN A 275 -1.62 0.72 -5.37
N PRO A 276 -1.21 1.60 -6.31
CA PRO A 276 -1.86 1.69 -7.62
C PRO A 276 -1.59 0.50 -8.54
N ILE A 277 -0.45 -0.22 -8.42
CA ILE A 277 -0.16 -1.41 -9.26
C ILE A 277 -1.02 -2.61 -8.85
N ALA A 278 -1.20 -2.86 -7.55
CA ALA A 278 -2.13 -3.88 -7.08
C ALA A 278 -3.57 -3.55 -7.55
N ALA A 279 -3.97 -2.28 -7.45
CA ALA A 279 -5.25 -1.79 -7.94
C ALA A 279 -5.40 -1.74 -9.48
N PHE A 280 -4.33 -1.93 -10.25
CA PHE A 280 -4.36 -1.92 -11.71
C PHE A 280 -5.16 -3.11 -12.28
N HIS A 281 -4.99 -4.29 -11.70
CA HIS A 281 -5.67 -5.54 -12.09
C HIS A 281 -7.01 -5.77 -11.37
N ARG A 282 -7.57 -4.74 -10.74
CA ARG A 282 -8.78 -4.85 -9.92
C ARG A 282 -9.96 -5.42 -10.71
N ASP A 283 -10.63 -6.40 -10.11
CA ASP A 283 -11.77 -7.16 -10.69
C ASP A 283 -11.46 -8.00 -11.94
N GLU A 284 -10.19 -8.20 -12.34
CA GLU A 284 -9.82 -9.01 -13.50
C GLU A 284 -9.87 -10.54 -13.27
N TRP A 285 -9.74 -11.28 -14.39
CA TRP A 285 -9.48 -12.73 -14.45
C TRP A 285 -8.21 -12.94 -15.29
N LEU A 286 -7.11 -13.35 -14.66
CA LEU A 286 -5.81 -13.49 -15.29
C LEU A 286 -5.61 -14.93 -15.79
N ALA A 287 -5.26 -15.08 -17.07
CA ALA A 287 -5.02 -16.37 -17.68
C ALA A 287 -3.72 -17.00 -17.12
N PRO A 288 -3.66 -18.33 -16.90
CA PRO A 288 -2.45 -18.98 -16.43
C PRO A 288 -1.24 -18.73 -17.33
N SER A 289 -1.47 -18.64 -18.65
CA SER A 289 -0.45 -18.38 -19.67
C SER A 289 0.05 -16.93 -19.76
N SER A 290 -0.52 -15.99 -19.00
CA SER A 290 0.02 -14.62 -18.87
C SER A 290 0.81 -14.41 -17.57
N LEU A 291 0.93 -15.44 -16.72
CA LEU A 291 1.63 -15.36 -15.44
C LEU A 291 3.04 -16.00 -15.55
N PRO A 292 4.06 -15.46 -14.87
CA PRO A 292 4.00 -14.30 -13.98
C PRO A 292 3.99 -12.96 -14.73
N ILE A 293 3.15 -12.02 -14.28
CA ILE A 293 3.19 -10.61 -14.71
C ILE A 293 4.14 -9.87 -13.78
N CYS A 294 5.08 -9.10 -14.32
CA CYS A 294 6.13 -8.42 -13.55
C CYS A 294 6.22 -6.94 -13.95
N TYR A 295 6.08 -6.03 -12.99
CA TYR A 295 6.16 -4.57 -13.19
C TYR A 295 7.34 -3.94 -12.48
N ALA A 296 8.02 -3.04 -13.19
CA ALA A 296 8.97 -2.08 -12.65
C ALA A 296 8.21 -0.77 -12.39
N GLY A 297 7.58 -0.68 -11.22
CA GLY A 297 6.88 0.52 -10.77
C GLY A 297 7.84 1.70 -10.57
N ILE A 298 7.42 2.89 -10.99
CA ILE A 298 8.13 4.14 -10.74
C ILE A 298 7.16 5.23 -10.28
N SER A 299 7.43 5.81 -9.10
CA SER A 299 6.66 6.93 -8.57
C SER A 299 7.44 7.77 -7.55
N SER A 300 7.00 9.02 -7.36
CA SER A 300 7.15 9.69 -6.07
C SER A 300 6.24 8.99 -5.04
N CYS A 301 6.74 8.80 -3.83
CA CYS A 301 6.03 8.21 -2.70
C CYS A 301 5.89 9.27 -1.60
N PHE A 302 4.74 9.30 -0.93
CA PHE A 302 4.38 10.32 0.05
C PHE A 302 3.98 9.68 1.38
N ARG A 303 4.66 10.03 2.48
CA ARG A 303 4.45 9.43 3.80
C ARG A 303 4.39 10.47 4.91
N GLN A 304 3.32 10.46 5.70
CA GLN A 304 3.19 11.34 6.87
C GLN A 304 4.22 11.03 7.97
N GLU A 305 4.75 9.81 8.03
CA GLU A 305 5.79 9.38 8.99
C GLU A 305 5.39 9.67 10.46
N VAL A 306 4.11 9.53 10.80
CA VAL A 306 3.59 9.70 12.17
C VAL A 306 4.24 8.65 13.10
N GLY A 307 4.30 8.93 14.39
CA GLY A 307 4.98 8.06 15.38
C GLY A 307 6.52 8.12 15.36
N SER A 308 7.15 8.43 14.21
CA SER A 308 8.62 8.51 14.07
C SER A 308 9.27 9.76 14.71
N HIS A 309 8.64 10.37 15.71
CA HIS A 309 8.99 11.70 16.22
C HIS A 309 10.42 11.74 16.79
N GLY A 310 11.24 12.68 16.31
CA GLY A 310 12.66 12.80 16.69
C GLY A 310 13.62 11.80 16.03
N ARG A 311 13.13 10.76 15.33
CA ARG A 311 13.98 9.77 14.63
C ARG A 311 14.39 10.28 13.25
N ASP A 312 15.66 10.09 12.88
CA ASP A 312 16.25 10.38 11.56
C ASP A 312 15.89 11.76 10.96
N THR A 313 15.83 12.82 11.79
CA THR A 313 15.28 14.15 11.41
C THR A 313 16.21 15.05 10.58
N ARG A 314 17.39 14.58 10.16
CA ARG A 314 18.38 15.35 9.38
C ARG A 314 18.77 14.63 8.08
N GLY A 315 19.10 15.40 7.05
CA GLY A 315 19.40 14.88 5.71
C GLY A 315 18.15 14.35 5.00
N ILE A 316 18.33 13.40 4.08
CA ILE A 316 17.26 12.89 3.20
C ILE A 316 16.85 11.42 3.45
N PHE A 317 17.32 10.78 4.53
CA PHE A 317 17.07 9.35 4.77
C PHE A 317 15.62 9.02 5.17
N ARG A 318 14.97 9.92 5.92
CA ARG A 318 13.56 9.81 6.33
C ARG A 318 12.85 11.14 6.07
N VAL A 319 12.07 11.18 4.99
CA VAL A 319 11.47 12.39 4.40
C VAL A 319 10.05 12.11 3.93
N HIS A 320 9.22 13.15 3.85
CA HIS A 320 7.79 13.01 3.52
C HIS A 320 7.49 12.75 2.04
N GLN A 321 8.44 13.07 1.15
CA GLN A 321 8.43 12.72 -0.27
C GLN A 321 9.76 12.04 -0.61
N PHE A 322 9.73 11.00 -1.44
CA PHE A 322 10.92 10.39 -2.04
C PHE A 322 10.55 9.57 -3.28
N GLU A 323 11.47 9.44 -4.22
CA GLU A 323 11.28 8.67 -5.44
C GLU A 323 11.64 7.19 -5.21
N LYS A 324 10.88 6.28 -5.81
CA LYS A 324 11.09 4.83 -5.69
C LYS A 324 10.92 4.10 -7.02
N VAL A 325 11.82 3.16 -7.27
CA VAL A 325 11.67 2.08 -8.27
C VAL A 325 11.37 0.77 -7.52
N GLU A 326 10.38 0.03 -8.00
CA GLU A 326 9.74 -1.07 -7.29
C GLU A 326 9.46 -2.27 -8.20
N GLN A 327 9.67 -3.48 -7.68
CA GLN A 327 9.26 -4.74 -8.29
C GLN A 327 7.85 -5.07 -7.77
N PHE A 328 6.90 -5.31 -8.67
CA PHE A 328 5.60 -5.90 -8.30
C PHE A 328 5.30 -7.09 -9.22
N CYS A 329 4.97 -8.24 -8.62
CA CYS A 329 4.77 -9.50 -9.36
C CYS A 329 3.42 -10.14 -9.03
N LEU A 330 2.72 -10.60 -10.07
CA LEU A 330 1.52 -11.43 -9.96
C LEU A 330 1.87 -12.83 -10.47
N THR A 331 1.65 -13.87 -9.66
CA THR A 331 2.02 -15.26 -10.00
C THR A 331 0.82 -16.20 -9.93
N SER A 332 0.99 -17.40 -10.49
CA SER A 332 0.14 -18.55 -10.14
C SER A 332 0.13 -18.77 -8.62
N PRO A 333 -1.01 -19.17 -8.02
CA PRO A 333 -1.07 -19.58 -6.61
C PRO A 333 -0.56 -21.01 -6.37
N HIS A 334 -0.36 -21.79 -7.43
CA HIS A 334 0.04 -23.20 -7.38
C HIS A 334 1.56 -23.40 -7.39
N ASP A 335 1.97 -24.66 -7.13
CA ASP A 335 3.29 -25.20 -7.50
C ASP A 335 4.49 -24.38 -7.02
N ASN A 336 4.38 -23.81 -5.82
CA ASN A 336 5.36 -22.96 -5.15
C ASN A 336 5.74 -21.64 -5.86
N HIS A 337 5.14 -21.33 -7.02
CA HIS A 337 5.57 -20.25 -7.92
C HIS A 337 5.72 -18.86 -7.27
N SER A 338 4.90 -18.53 -6.26
CA SER A 338 5.05 -17.27 -5.52
C SER A 338 6.31 -17.23 -4.66
N TRP A 339 6.72 -18.35 -4.06
CA TRP A 339 7.91 -18.42 -3.20
C TRP A 339 9.19 -18.45 -4.04
N ASP A 340 9.18 -19.17 -5.17
CA ASP A 340 10.25 -19.09 -6.17
C ASP A 340 10.44 -17.65 -6.67
N MET A 341 9.33 -16.94 -6.94
CA MET A 341 9.36 -15.53 -7.31
C MET A 341 9.85 -14.62 -6.19
N PHE A 342 9.44 -14.85 -4.92
CA PHE A 342 9.93 -14.11 -3.76
C PHE A 342 11.46 -14.14 -3.68
N HIS A 343 12.06 -15.34 -3.77
CA HIS A 343 13.51 -15.46 -3.76
C HIS A 343 14.17 -14.81 -5.00
N LYS A 344 13.53 -14.88 -6.18
CA LYS A 344 13.99 -14.18 -7.40
C LYS A 344 13.94 -12.65 -7.27
N MET A 345 12.93 -12.09 -6.59
CA MET A 345 12.79 -10.65 -6.35
C MET A 345 13.85 -10.15 -5.34
N VAL A 346 14.11 -10.92 -4.28
CA VAL A 346 15.22 -10.66 -3.34
C VAL A 346 16.55 -10.70 -4.08
N GLN A 347 16.83 -11.75 -4.87
CA GLN A 347 18.07 -11.87 -5.66
C GLN A 347 18.23 -10.73 -6.70
N THR A 348 17.12 -10.24 -7.25
CA THR A 348 17.12 -9.12 -8.20
C THR A 348 17.51 -7.80 -7.51
N ALA A 349 17.02 -7.57 -6.28
CA ALA A 349 17.47 -6.45 -5.46
C ALA A 349 18.94 -6.62 -5.03
N GLU A 350 19.33 -7.80 -4.52
CA GLU A 350 20.72 -8.11 -4.13
C GLU A 350 21.73 -7.82 -5.24
N ALA A 351 21.41 -8.18 -6.49
CA ALA A 351 22.24 -7.91 -7.66
C ALA A 351 22.40 -6.40 -7.95
N PHE A 352 21.40 -5.58 -7.66
CA PHE A 352 21.48 -4.11 -7.82
C PHE A 352 22.44 -3.49 -6.78
N TYR A 353 22.34 -3.89 -5.50
CA TYR A 353 23.26 -3.40 -4.46
C TYR A 353 24.69 -3.94 -4.64
N GLN A 354 24.85 -5.18 -5.13
CA GLN A 354 26.15 -5.71 -5.55
C GLN A 354 26.76 -4.92 -6.72
N ALA A 355 25.98 -4.60 -7.75
CA ALA A 355 26.44 -3.80 -8.89
C ALA A 355 26.76 -2.34 -8.52
N LEU A 356 26.09 -1.80 -7.50
CA LEU A 356 26.43 -0.51 -6.86
C LEU A 356 27.61 -0.59 -5.88
N GLY A 357 28.20 -1.78 -5.65
CA GLY A 357 29.31 -1.98 -4.72
C GLY A 357 28.97 -1.73 -3.24
N LEU A 358 27.69 -1.76 -2.87
CA LEU A 358 27.22 -1.44 -1.52
C LEU A 358 27.20 -2.68 -0.62
N PRO A 359 27.86 -2.65 0.56
CA PRO A 359 27.77 -3.73 1.55
C PRO A 359 26.39 -3.77 2.22
N TYR A 360 25.87 -4.96 2.52
CA TYR A 360 24.54 -5.16 3.12
C TYR A 360 24.38 -6.51 3.85
N ARG A 361 23.26 -6.65 4.58
CA ARG A 361 22.72 -7.93 5.05
C ARG A 361 21.28 -8.12 4.61
N ILE A 362 20.88 -9.38 4.39
CA ILE A 362 19.48 -9.80 4.25
C ILE A 362 19.00 -10.30 5.61
N VAL A 363 17.88 -9.77 6.10
CA VAL A 363 17.23 -10.23 7.32
C VAL A 363 15.83 -10.76 7.02
N SER A 364 15.44 -11.85 7.70
CA SER A 364 14.04 -12.28 7.77
C SER A 364 13.38 -11.61 8.97
N ILE A 365 12.26 -10.94 8.70
CA ILE A 365 11.60 -10.09 9.68
C ILE A 365 10.66 -10.91 10.57
N VAL A 366 10.70 -10.62 11.86
CA VAL A 366 9.97 -11.37 12.88
C VAL A 366 8.45 -11.24 12.76
N SER A 367 7.75 -12.26 13.24
CA SER A 367 6.31 -12.45 13.03
C SER A 367 5.40 -11.35 13.59
N GLY A 368 5.78 -10.65 14.66
CA GLY A 368 5.06 -9.49 15.19
C GLY A 368 5.15 -8.25 14.29
N GLU A 369 6.28 -8.11 13.58
CA GLU A 369 6.65 -6.95 12.72
C GLU A 369 6.31 -7.19 11.23
N LEU A 370 5.58 -8.28 10.94
CA LEU A 370 4.92 -8.49 9.65
C LEU A 370 3.57 -7.75 9.66
N ASN A 371 3.41 -6.82 8.71
CA ASN A 371 2.12 -6.19 8.45
C ASN A 371 1.05 -7.23 8.06
N ASN A 372 -0.24 -6.86 8.11
CA ASN A 372 -1.33 -7.81 7.89
C ASN A 372 -1.31 -8.48 6.50
N ALA A 373 -0.63 -7.92 5.49
CA ALA A 373 -0.57 -8.49 4.15
C ALA A 373 0.53 -9.56 3.96
N ALA A 374 1.74 -9.33 4.46
CA ALA A 374 2.88 -10.19 4.21
C ALA A 374 2.76 -11.54 4.96
N ALA A 375 2.82 -12.65 4.22
CA ALA A 375 3.00 -13.99 4.78
C ALA A 375 4.46 -14.22 5.23
N MET A 376 5.42 -13.56 4.57
CA MET A 376 6.82 -13.40 4.95
C MET A 376 7.38 -12.13 4.33
N LYS A 377 8.29 -11.46 5.05
CA LYS A 377 9.03 -10.27 4.59
C LYS A 377 10.54 -10.47 4.82
N TYR A 378 11.34 -10.19 3.80
CA TYR A 378 12.80 -10.11 3.87
C TYR A 378 13.23 -8.68 3.56
N ASP A 379 14.07 -8.10 4.42
CA ASP A 379 14.61 -6.75 4.22
C ASP A 379 16.11 -6.82 3.85
N LEU A 380 16.54 -5.98 2.91
CA LEU A 380 17.95 -5.71 2.63
C LEU A 380 18.33 -4.45 3.38
N GLU A 381 19.19 -4.61 4.38
CA GLU A 381 19.74 -3.51 5.14
C GLU A 381 21.16 -3.21 4.64
N GLY A 382 21.37 -2.03 4.06
CA GLY A 382 22.70 -1.56 3.67
C GLY A 382 23.54 -1.18 4.89
N TRP A 383 24.85 -1.36 4.81
CA TRP A 383 25.82 -0.89 5.81
C TRP A 383 26.22 0.57 5.51
N TYR A 384 26.12 1.41 6.54
CA TYR A 384 26.43 2.83 6.49
C TYR A 384 27.70 3.09 7.32
N PRO A 385 28.90 3.21 6.71
CA PRO A 385 30.17 3.20 7.43
C PRO A 385 30.46 4.50 8.24
N GLY A 386 29.82 5.62 7.91
CA GLY A 386 29.89 6.86 8.70
C GLY A 386 28.90 6.86 9.87
N SER A 387 27.68 6.39 9.63
CA SER A 387 26.63 6.21 10.65
C SER A 387 26.82 4.96 11.52
N LYS A 388 27.72 4.05 11.13
CA LYS A 388 28.14 2.82 11.82
C LYS A 388 26.99 1.86 12.16
N ALA A 389 26.06 1.73 11.22
CA ALA A 389 24.86 0.93 11.41
C ALA A 389 24.37 0.32 10.10
N PHE A 390 23.59 -0.76 10.24
CA PHE A 390 22.71 -1.21 9.16
C PHE A 390 21.45 -0.33 9.09
N ARG A 391 20.90 -0.19 7.89
CA ARG A 391 19.69 0.59 7.56
C ARG A 391 18.94 -0.03 6.40
N GLU A 392 17.63 -0.22 6.56
CA GLU A 392 16.71 -0.72 5.53
C GLU A 392 16.82 0.09 4.22
N LEU A 393 17.13 -0.59 3.12
CA LEU A 393 17.11 -0.08 1.75
C LEU A 393 16.02 -0.73 0.90
N VAL A 394 15.66 -1.97 1.23
CA VAL A 394 14.58 -2.74 0.59
C VAL A 394 13.79 -3.49 1.66
N SER A 395 12.46 -3.49 1.51
CA SER A 395 11.59 -4.57 1.97
C SER A 395 11.10 -5.36 0.74
N CYS A 396 11.06 -6.68 0.85
CA CYS A 396 10.40 -7.59 -0.09
C CYS A 396 9.39 -8.47 0.65
N SER A 397 8.14 -8.51 0.18
CA SER A 397 7.05 -9.29 0.77
C SER A 397 6.39 -10.23 -0.23
N ASN A 398 6.05 -11.44 0.21
CA ASN A 398 5.02 -12.26 -0.43
C ASN A 398 3.69 -12.04 0.31
N CYS A 399 2.69 -11.49 -0.37
CA CYS A 399 1.37 -11.21 0.18
C CYS A 399 0.33 -12.30 -0.15
N THR A 400 0.74 -13.38 -0.83
CA THR A 400 -0.12 -14.45 -1.36
C THR A 400 -1.37 -13.87 -2.04
N ASP A 401 -2.52 -14.50 -1.87
CA ASP A 401 -3.83 -14.05 -2.32
C ASP A 401 -4.44 -12.89 -1.49
N TYR A 402 -3.85 -12.46 -0.37
CA TYR A 402 -4.48 -11.55 0.61
C TYR A 402 -4.87 -10.17 0.03
N GLN A 403 -4.03 -9.66 -0.88
CA GLN A 403 -4.33 -8.46 -1.68
C GLN A 403 -5.31 -8.79 -2.82
N ALA A 404 -4.97 -9.78 -3.64
CA ALA A 404 -5.73 -10.19 -4.82
C ALA A 404 -7.20 -10.53 -4.49
N ARG A 405 -7.47 -11.14 -3.33
CA ARG A 405 -8.81 -11.50 -2.86
C ARG A 405 -9.70 -10.28 -2.60
N ARG A 406 -9.15 -9.22 -2.01
CA ARG A 406 -9.89 -7.97 -1.71
C ARG A 406 -10.09 -7.09 -2.94
N LEU A 407 -9.11 -7.08 -3.83
CA LEU A 407 -9.12 -6.42 -5.16
C LEU A 407 -9.87 -7.23 -6.22
N ALA A 408 -10.25 -8.47 -5.89
CA ALA A 408 -10.89 -9.45 -6.75
C ALA A 408 -10.12 -9.80 -8.05
N VAL A 409 -8.79 -9.95 -7.97
CA VAL A 409 -7.91 -10.36 -9.08
C VAL A 409 -7.78 -11.89 -9.14
N ARG A 410 -8.47 -12.50 -10.09
CA ARG A 410 -8.76 -13.95 -10.07
C ARG A 410 -7.81 -14.74 -10.97
N TYR A 411 -7.53 -15.98 -10.61
CA TYR A 411 -6.71 -16.90 -11.41
C TYR A 411 -7.60 -17.77 -12.30
N GLY A 412 -7.22 -17.93 -13.57
CA GLY A 412 -7.93 -18.79 -14.52
C GLY A 412 -9.05 -18.11 -15.30
N GLN A 413 -9.92 -18.91 -15.90
CA GLN A 413 -11.12 -18.45 -16.59
C GLN A 413 -12.34 -18.47 -15.65
N THR A 414 -13.40 -17.77 -16.06
CA THR A 414 -14.64 -17.60 -15.29
C THR A 414 -15.20 -18.92 -14.74
N LYS A 415 -15.78 -18.85 -13.54
CA LYS A 415 -16.30 -19.99 -12.74
C LYS A 415 -16.81 -21.17 -13.59
N LYS A 416 -16.05 -22.27 -13.58
CA LYS A 416 -16.63 -23.61 -13.77
C LYS A 416 -17.65 -23.83 -12.65
N MET A 417 -18.77 -24.50 -12.93
CA MET A 417 -19.76 -24.78 -11.89
C MET A 417 -19.13 -25.54 -10.72
N ASP A 418 -19.59 -25.21 -9.52
CA ASP A 418 -19.25 -25.84 -8.24
C ASP A 418 -17.76 -25.85 -7.84
N LYS A 419 -16.91 -25.02 -8.48
CA LYS A 419 -15.59 -24.64 -7.94
C LYS A 419 -15.59 -23.27 -7.26
N GLU A 420 -14.76 -23.14 -6.23
CA GLU A 420 -14.42 -21.85 -5.63
C GLU A 420 -13.60 -20.97 -6.59
N VAL A 421 -13.47 -19.69 -6.25
CA VAL A 421 -12.65 -18.75 -7.03
C VAL A 421 -11.25 -18.74 -6.47
N GLU A 422 -10.29 -19.13 -7.31
CA GLU A 422 -8.87 -19.06 -7.01
C GLU A 422 -8.35 -17.66 -7.41
N TYR A 423 -7.37 -17.14 -6.68
CA TYR A 423 -6.83 -15.78 -6.84
C TYR A 423 -5.33 -15.86 -7.12
N VAL A 424 -4.80 -14.90 -7.86
CA VAL A 424 -3.34 -14.84 -8.08
C VAL A 424 -2.61 -14.50 -6.78
N HIS A 425 -1.35 -14.93 -6.65
CA HIS A 425 -0.50 -14.43 -5.58
C HIS A 425 0.16 -13.11 -6.00
N MET A 426 0.21 -12.15 -5.08
CA MET A 426 0.83 -10.83 -5.27
C MET A 426 2.08 -10.69 -4.40
N LEU A 427 3.12 -10.10 -4.97
CA LEU A 427 4.40 -9.84 -4.30
C LEU A 427 4.89 -8.44 -4.60
N ASN A 428 5.55 -7.83 -3.62
CA ASN A 428 6.22 -6.53 -3.75
C ASN A 428 7.71 -6.65 -3.36
N ALA A 429 8.56 -5.81 -3.93
CA ALA A 429 9.89 -5.54 -3.41
C ALA A 429 10.39 -4.16 -3.86
N THR A 430 10.92 -3.36 -2.94
CA THR A 430 11.66 -2.16 -3.36
C THR A 430 12.90 -2.56 -4.18
N MET A 431 13.15 -1.87 -5.30
CA MET A 431 14.42 -2.00 -6.03
C MET A 431 15.39 -0.92 -5.55
N CYS A 432 14.93 0.33 -5.57
CA CYS A 432 15.71 1.51 -5.17
C CYS A 432 14.78 2.58 -4.60
N ALA A 433 14.95 2.94 -3.32
CA ALA A 433 14.38 4.17 -2.74
C ALA A 433 15.47 5.26 -2.80
N THR A 434 15.33 6.22 -3.72
CA THR A 434 16.46 7.01 -4.26
C THR A 434 17.24 7.72 -3.16
N THR A 435 16.56 8.45 -2.29
CA THR A 435 17.16 9.27 -1.23
C THR A 435 17.96 8.44 -0.23
N ARG A 436 17.49 7.24 0.14
CA ARG A 436 18.22 6.31 1.01
C ARG A 436 19.45 5.74 0.30
N VAL A 437 19.31 5.30 -0.96
CA VAL A 437 20.43 4.75 -1.75
C VAL A 437 21.50 5.80 -2.04
N ILE A 438 21.11 7.06 -2.26
CA ILE A 438 22.04 8.22 -2.31
C ILE A 438 22.81 8.31 -0.99
N CYS A 439 22.14 8.29 0.16
CA CYS A 439 22.82 8.31 1.47
C CYS A 439 23.79 7.13 1.65
N ALA A 440 23.45 5.93 1.16
CA ALA A 440 24.33 4.76 1.19
C ALA A 440 25.57 4.93 0.29
N ILE A 441 25.39 5.44 -0.93
CA ILE A 441 26.49 5.75 -1.86
C ILE A 441 27.40 6.83 -1.29
N LEU A 442 26.83 7.93 -0.76
CA LEU A 442 27.59 9.01 -0.14
C LEU A 442 28.53 8.46 0.95
N GLU A 443 28.00 7.71 1.93
CA GLU A 443 28.85 7.19 3.00
C GLU A 443 29.88 6.16 2.51
N ASN A 444 29.51 5.23 1.63
CA ASN A 444 30.42 4.17 1.18
C ASN A 444 31.49 4.68 0.19
N TYR A 445 31.17 5.65 -0.66
CA TYR A 445 32.09 6.18 -1.69
C TYR A 445 32.79 7.50 -1.32
N GLN A 446 32.63 8.01 -0.10
CA GLN A 446 33.41 9.17 0.38
C GLN A 446 34.93 8.91 0.37
N THR A 447 35.66 9.96 0.01
CA THR A 447 37.12 10.17 0.05
C THR A 447 37.37 11.58 0.62
N ASP A 448 38.63 12.00 0.82
CA ASP A 448 38.93 13.26 1.51
C ASP A 448 38.43 14.54 0.80
N ASP A 449 38.34 14.52 -0.54
CA ASP A 449 37.97 15.64 -1.40
C ASP A 449 36.63 15.45 -2.16
N GLY A 450 35.91 14.35 -1.92
CA GLY A 450 34.59 14.12 -2.53
C GLY A 450 34.09 12.68 -2.49
N ILE A 451 33.04 12.41 -3.26
CA ILE A 451 32.38 11.11 -3.41
C ILE A 451 32.73 10.53 -4.78
N ILE A 452 33.30 9.33 -4.83
CA ILE A 452 33.50 8.61 -6.10
C ILE A 452 32.15 8.12 -6.63
N VAL A 453 31.89 8.26 -7.93
CA VAL A 453 30.65 7.74 -8.53
C VAL A 453 30.80 6.23 -8.81
N PRO A 454 29.85 5.38 -8.37
CA PRO A 454 29.82 3.95 -8.69
C PRO A 454 29.88 3.71 -10.20
N GLU A 455 30.68 2.73 -10.64
CA GLU A 455 31.04 2.55 -12.06
C GLU A 455 29.81 2.38 -12.98
N VAL A 456 28.83 1.60 -12.54
CA VAL A 456 27.58 1.34 -13.27
C VAL A 456 26.70 2.58 -13.47
N LEU A 457 26.87 3.63 -12.65
CA LEU A 457 26.11 4.88 -12.74
C LEU A 457 26.78 5.93 -13.63
N ARG A 458 28.10 5.84 -13.89
CA ARG A 458 28.87 6.89 -14.56
C ARG A 458 28.34 7.24 -15.96
N ARG A 459 27.83 6.24 -16.69
CA ARG A 459 27.23 6.40 -18.03
C ARG A 459 25.94 7.24 -18.04
N PHE A 460 25.30 7.45 -16.89
CA PHE A 460 24.09 8.26 -16.74
C PHE A 460 24.37 9.64 -16.12
N MET A 461 25.59 9.87 -15.60
CA MET A 461 25.99 11.17 -15.05
C MET A 461 26.43 12.13 -16.16
N PRO A 462 26.17 13.44 -16.02
CA PRO A 462 26.63 14.45 -16.99
C PRO A 462 28.15 14.58 -16.95
N GLN A 463 28.74 14.99 -18.08
CA GLN A 463 30.18 15.19 -18.23
C GLN A 463 30.74 16.09 -17.12
N GLY A 464 31.88 15.68 -16.53
CA GLY A 464 32.49 16.36 -15.39
C GLY A 464 32.01 15.88 -14.01
N LEU A 465 30.85 15.23 -13.91
CA LEU A 465 30.39 14.53 -12.69
C LEU A 465 30.47 13.00 -12.81
N GLN A 466 31.08 12.47 -13.87
CA GLN A 466 31.07 11.03 -14.17
C GLN A 466 31.94 10.20 -13.24
N GLU A 467 33.08 10.72 -12.77
CA GLU A 467 34.01 9.96 -11.91
C GLU A 467 33.85 10.30 -10.43
N LYS A 468 33.60 11.58 -10.12
CA LYS A 468 33.64 12.10 -8.75
C LYS A 468 32.76 13.34 -8.58
N ILE A 469 31.98 13.36 -7.51
CA ILE A 469 31.28 14.56 -7.01
C ILE A 469 32.18 15.17 -5.93
N LYS A 470 32.78 16.33 -6.22
CA LYS A 470 33.72 17.00 -5.30
C LYS A 470 33.00 17.63 -4.11
N PHE A 471 33.69 17.75 -2.98
CA PHE A 471 33.26 18.65 -1.92
C PHE A 471 33.48 20.11 -2.33
N VAL A 472 32.49 20.95 -2.04
CA VAL A 472 32.46 22.39 -2.32
C VAL A 472 32.05 23.22 -1.10
N MET A 473 31.60 22.56 -0.03
CA MET A 473 31.26 23.14 1.26
C MET A 473 31.99 22.38 2.38
N GLU A 474 32.27 23.06 3.51
CA GLU A 474 32.83 22.42 4.71
C GLU A 474 31.83 21.44 5.35
N ALA A 475 32.34 20.52 6.18
CA ALA A 475 31.52 19.57 6.91
C ALA A 475 30.80 20.25 8.09
N PRO A 476 29.45 20.18 8.19
CA PRO A 476 28.70 20.81 9.28
C PRO A 476 29.14 20.36 10.67
N ILE A 477 29.47 19.08 10.86
CA ILE A 477 29.99 18.56 12.12
C ILE A 477 31.32 19.19 12.55
N ASP A 478 32.22 19.51 11.61
CA ASP A 478 33.53 20.10 11.95
C ASP A 478 33.42 21.61 12.19
N GLN A 479 32.49 22.30 11.50
CA GLN A 479 32.10 23.67 11.85
C GLN A 479 31.51 23.75 13.27
N GLN A 480 30.64 22.80 13.63
CA GLN A 480 30.06 22.70 14.98
C GLN A 480 31.11 22.43 16.06
N ARG A 481 32.08 21.54 15.80
CA ARG A 481 33.23 21.32 16.69
C ARG A 481 34.06 22.58 16.87
N ALA A 482 34.47 23.23 15.78
CA ALA A 482 35.26 24.45 15.83
C ALA A 482 34.52 25.61 16.53
N ALA A 483 33.18 25.65 16.50
CA ALA A 483 32.39 26.61 17.26
C ALA A 483 32.38 26.29 18.77
N LEU A 484 32.19 25.02 19.15
CA LEU A 484 32.22 24.56 20.54
C LEU A 484 33.61 24.73 21.19
N GLU A 485 34.68 24.45 20.45
CA GLU A 485 36.06 24.68 20.90
C GLU A 485 36.32 26.16 21.16
N LYS A 486 35.90 27.06 20.26
CA LYS A 486 35.99 28.52 20.46
C LYS A 486 35.19 29.01 21.67
N LEU A 487 34.02 28.42 21.93
CA LEU A 487 33.23 28.74 23.13
C LEU A 487 33.97 28.31 24.41
N SER A 488 34.50 27.08 24.45
CA SER A 488 35.24 26.58 25.63
C SER A 488 36.52 27.37 25.94
N LEU A 489 37.24 27.85 24.91
CA LEU A 489 38.42 28.70 25.06
C LEU A 489 38.07 30.10 25.59
N ASN A 490 36.90 30.63 25.24
CA ASN A 490 36.41 31.90 25.77
C ASN A 490 36.00 31.80 27.25
N GLU A 491 35.42 30.68 27.68
CA GLU A 491 35.13 30.44 29.11
C GLU A 491 36.39 30.17 29.95
N ALA A 492 37.45 29.62 29.35
CA ALA A 492 38.74 29.40 29.99
C ALA A 492 39.61 30.68 30.16
N SER A 493 39.18 31.83 29.63
CA SER A 493 39.95 33.07 29.67
C SER A 493 39.79 33.80 31.03
N PRO A 494 40.89 34.13 31.74
CA PRO A 494 40.80 34.73 33.06
C PRO A 494 40.24 36.16 33.02
N LYS A 495 39.26 36.46 33.88
CA LYS A 495 38.71 37.82 34.04
C LYS A 495 39.84 38.79 34.46
N PRO A 496 39.95 39.98 33.84
CA PRO A 496 40.95 40.97 34.23
C PRO A 496 40.81 41.37 35.71
N HIS A 497 41.92 41.39 36.44
CA HIS A 497 41.94 41.90 37.81
C HIS A 497 41.66 43.41 37.80
N ALA A 498 40.54 43.82 38.40
CA ALA A 498 40.28 45.22 38.72
C ALA A 498 41.26 45.68 39.80
N ALA A 499 41.92 46.83 39.58
CA ALA A 499 42.80 47.44 40.57
C ALA A 499 42.00 47.96 41.78
N PRO A 500 42.55 47.90 43.01
CA PRO A 500 41.83 48.31 44.21
C PRO A 500 41.71 49.83 44.31
N ALA A 501 40.47 50.34 44.34
CA ALA A 501 40.20 51.72 44.74
C ALA A 501 40.40 51.86 46.27
N ALA A 502 41.12 52.90 46.69
CA ALA A 502 41.34 53.17 48.11
C ALA A 502 40.05 53.71 48.78
N SER A 503 39.68 53.16 49.93
CA SER A 503 38.63 53.69 50.79
C SER A 503 39.16 53.88 52.22
N SER A 504 39.01 55.09 52.75
CA SER A 504 39.52 55.48 54.06
C SER A 504 38.38 55.61 55.08
N ALA A 505 38.28 54.63 55.99
CA ALA A 505 37.62 54.70 57.31
C ALA A 505 36.10 55.07 57.33
N THR A 506 35.31 54.72 58.35
CA THR A 506 35.57 54.24 59.71
C THR A 506 34.62 53.09 60.12
N ASP A 507 35.03 52.30 61.12
CA ASP A 507 34.22 51.62 62.17
C ASP A 507 32.89 50.86 61.85
N ASN A 508 32.52 49.77 62.53
CA ASN A 508 33.06 49.17 63.76
C ASN A 508 32.83 47.63 63.83
N LYS A 509 33.34 47.02 64.91
CA LYS A 509 33.11 45.68 65.51
C LYS A 509 31.75 44.99 65.16
N LYS A 510 31.61 43.65 65.11
CA LYS A 510 32.32 42.59 65.90
C LYS A 510 32.13 41.15 65.33
N LYS A 511 32.94 40.22 65.88
CA LYS A 511 32.93 38.73 65.78
C LYS A 511 31.53 38.08 65.84
N GLY A 512 31.28 36.86 65.33
CA GLY A 512 32.15 35.80 64.76
C GLY A 512 31.31 34.70 64.06
N ALA A 513 31.85 33.80 63.24
CA ALA A 513 32.57 32.56 63.62
C ALA A 513 31.71 31.58 64.47
N LYS A 514 31.55 30.29 64.14
CA LYS A 514 32.29 29.44 63.18
C LYS A 514 31.50 28.17 62.75
N GLN A 515 32.09 27.46 61.78
CA GLN A 515 32.10 26.01 61.42
C GLN A 515 31.51 25.00 62.45
N ALA A 516 31.08 23.78 62.08
CA ALA A 516 31.54 22.92 60.97
C ALA A 516 30.51 21.85 60.49
N GLU A 517 30.90 21.10 59.45
CA GLU A 517 30.74 19.64 59.19
C GLU A 517 29.56 18.83 59.80
N GLY A 518 28.97 17.85 59.10
CA GLY A 518 29.24 17.36 57.74
C GLY A 518 28.76 15.91 57.50
N GLN A 519 28.94 15.42 56.26
CA GLN A 519 28.63 14.05 55.79
C GLN A 519 27.14 13.64 55.80
N GLY A 520 26.78 12.66 54.97
CA GLY A 520 25.41 12.15 54.81
C GLY A 520 25.40 10.65 54.47
N LYS A 521 24.21 10.08 54.22
CA LYS A 521 24.04 8.72 53.68
C LYS A 521 22.64 8.51 53.11
N GLU A 522 22.51 7.48 52.27
CA GLU A 522 21.28 7.09 51.58
C GLU A 522 20.24 6.47 52.53
N LYS A 523 18.95 6.56 52.15
CA LYS A 523 18.06 5.38 52.02
C LYS A 523 16.71 5.73 51.38
N ALA A 524 16.14 4.73 50.73
CA ALA A 524 14.74 4.63 50.29
C ALA A 524 14.17 3.29 50.81
N PRO A 525 12.91 2.89 50.53
CA PRO A 525 11.73 3.65 50.12
C PRO A 525 10.58 3.49 51.16
N ALA A 526 9.33 3.89 50.82
CA ALA A 526 8.14 3.53 51.58
C ALA A 526 6.90 3.32 50.67
N GLN A 527 5.99 2.43 51.09
CA GLN A 527 4.70 2.13 50.43
C GLN A 527 3.54 2.43 51.41
N THR A 528 2.40 2.89 50.88
CA THR A 528 1.00 2.75 51.39
C THR A 528 0.10 3.25 50.26
N GLU A 529 -0.75 2.44 49.62
CA GLU A 529 -1.99 1.79 50.08
C GLU A 529 -3.26 2.67 50.10
N ALA A 530 -4.20 2.28 49.24
CA ALA A 530 -5.67 2.28 49.34
C ALA A 530 -6.45 3.38 50.10
N ALA A 531 -7.33 4.07 49.35
CA ALA A 531 -8.73 4.26 49.74
C ALA A 531 -9.61 4.53 48.49
N GLY A 532 -10.74 3.84 48.35
CA GLY A 532 -11.75 4.11 47.32
C GLY A 532 -13.02 4.73 47.90
N LYS A 533 -13.89 5.30 47.05
CA LYS A 533 -15.29 5.65 47.37
C LYS A 533 -16.16 5.71 46.11
N GLN A 534 -17.45 5.53 46.30
CA GLN A 534 -18.45 5.29 45.24
C GLN A 534 -19.22 6.56 44.86
N GLU A 535 -19.63 6.65 43.58
CA GLU A 535 -20.96 7.08 43.05
C GLU A 535 -21.58 8.45 43.47
N PRO A 536 -22.62 8.99 42.75
CA PRO A 536 -23.51 8.33 41.79
C PRO A 536 -23.76 9.01 40.43
N ASP A 537 -24.55 8.32 39.61
CA ASP A 537 -25.19 8.76 38.34
C ASP A 537 -26.08 10.02 38.48
N GLN A 538 -26.16 10.81 37.40
CA GLN A 538 -27.46 11.38 37.01
C GLN A 538 -27.59 11.76 35.52
N THR A 539 -28.64 11.25 34.88
CA THR A 539 -29.01 11.51 33.48
C THR A 539 -29.68 12.88 33.20
N LYS A 540 -29.35 13.48 32.03
CA LYS A 540 -30.14 14.42 31.15
C LYS A 540 -29.20 14.99 30.06
N GLY A 541 -29.64 15.46 28.88
CA GLY A 541 -30.96 15.38 28.25
C GLY A 541 -31.35 16.61 27.39
N LYS A 542 -31.40 16.45 26.06
CA LYS A 542 -32.02 17.32 25.00
C LYS A 542 -31.24 18.49 24.36
N LYS A 543 -31.07 18.35 23.03
CA LYS A 543 -31.48 19.26 21.91
C LYS A 543 -31.00 20.74 21.81
N SER A 544 -30.26 20.98 20.72
CA SER A 544 -30.42 22.04 19.69
C SER A 544 -30.61 23.53 20.03
N ALA A 545 -29.79 24.38 19.39
CA ALA A 545 -30.24 25.56 18.62
C ALA A 545 -29.16 25.98 17.60
N ALA A 546 -29.51 26.83 16.63
CA ALA A 546 -28.56 27.42 15.67
C ALA A 546 -28.84 28.93 15.48
N GLN A 547 -27.78 29.73 15.44
CA GLN A 547 -27.71 31.14 15.00
C GLN A 547 -26.24 31.38 14.60
N VAL A 548 -25.86 31.88 13.41
CA VAL A 548 -26.31 33.05 12.62
C VAL A 548 -25.87 34.39 13.24
N ASN A 549 -24.73 34.89 12.74
CA ASN A 549 -24.38 36.32 12.61
C ASN A 549 -23.39 36.40 11.41
N LYS A 550 -23.77 36.97 10.26
CA LYS A 550 -23.81 38.42 9.92
C LYS A 550 -22.48 39.15 10.13
N ALA A 551 -21.90 39.60 9.01
CA ALA A 551 -20.77 40.52 8.95
C ALA A 551 -21.25 41.99 8.76
N PRO A 552 -20.40 42.99 9.03
CA PRO A 552 -20.48 44.33 8.45
C PRO A 552 -19.67 44.42 7.14
N ALA A 553 -19.83 45.51 6.38
CA ALA A 553 -19.34 45.63 5.00
C ALA A 553 -18.22 46.67 4.80
N GLN A 554 -17.36 46.37 3.82
CA GLN A 554 -16.80 47.25 2.76
C GLN A 554 -16.42 48.72 3.05
N ALA A 555 -15.24 49.09 2.54
CA ALA A 555 -14.98 50.41 1.95
C ALA A 555 -14.30 50.24 0.57
N ASN A 556 -14.66 51.05 -0.41
CA ASN A 556 -14.17 50.95 -1.79
C ASN A 556 -12.94 51.84 -2.05
N THR A 557 -12.11 51.47 -3.03
CA THR A 557 -11.40 52.41 -3.91
C THR A 557 -11.32 51.80 -5.32
N THR A 558 -11.08 52.61 -6.35
CA THR A 558 -11.71 52.43 -7.67
C THR A 558 -10.72 52.54 -8.84
N MET A 559 -11.12 52.04 -10.02
CA MET A 559 -10.56 52.31 -11.37
C MET A 559 -9.19 51.63 -11.70
N THR A 560 -8.85 51.30 -12.96
CA THR A 560 -9.55 51.33 -14.27
C THR A 560 -8.96 50.30 -15.24
N ALA A 561 -9.69 49.95 -16.32
CA ALA A 561 -9.13 49.34 -17.55
C ALA A 561 -8.85 50.45 -18.60
N ALA A 562 -8.25 50.25 -19.79
CA ALA A 562 -7.85 49.05 -20.54
C ALA A 562 -6.62 49.40 -21.47
N PRO A 563 -6.54 49.01 -22.75
CA PRO A 563 -6.17 47.69 -23.28
C PRO A 563 -4.92 47.73 -24.20
N THR A 564 -4.38 46.55 -24.57
CA THR A 564 -3.86 46.36 -25.95
C THR A 564 -3.94 44.89 -26.38
N THR A 565 -4.45 44.65 -27.59
CA THR A 565 -4.44 43.33 -28.25
C THR A 565 -3.39 43.32 -29.36
N THR A 566 -2.81 42.16 -29.64
CA THR A 566 -2.12 41.91 -30.91
C THR A 566 -2.50 40.51 -31.42
N THR A 567 -2.91 40.45 -32.68
CA THR A 567 -3.51 39.26 -33.30
C THR A 567 -2.51 38.49 -34.15
N VAL A 568 -2.52 37.16 -34.06
CA VAL A 568 -2.11 36.27 -35.15
C VAL A 568 -3.17 35.18 -35.28
N LYS A 569 -3.53 34.83 -36.52
CA LYS A 569 -4.40 33.68 -36.86
C LYS A 569 -3.61 32.70 -37.75
N PRO A 570 -4.01 31.40 -37.81
CA PRO A 570 -3.20 30.36 -38.42
C PRO A 570 -3.35 30.30 -39.95
N ALA A 571 -2.47 29.53 -40.59
CA ALA A 571 -2.57 29.14 -41.99
C ALA A 571 -2.45 27.61 -42.15
N GLU A 572 -3.50 27.01 -42.71
CA GLU A 572 -3.44 25.76 -43.47
C GLU A 572 -3.41 26.15 -44.98
N ALA A 573 -3.17 25.31 -46.00
CA ALA A 573 -3.05 23.86 -46.07
C ALA A 573 -2.27 23.42 -47.34
N SER A 574 -2.03 22.11 -47.47
CA SER A 574 -1.63 21.39 -48.70
C SER A 574 -0.17 21.61 -49.18
N GLN A 575 0.44 20.70 -49.94
CA GLN A 575 -0.12 19.58 -50.72
C GLN A 575 0.88 18.39 -50.81
N HIS A 576 0.38 17.15 -50.89
CA HIS A 576 1.17 15.99 -51.34
C HIS A 576 1.30 16.00 -52.89
N PRO A 577 2.32 15.31 -53.44
CA PRO A 577 1.98 14.04 -54.09
C PRO A 577 2.97 12.90 -53.81
N ALA A 578 2.56 11.68 -54.11
CA ALA A 578 3.43 10.50 -54.21
C ALA A 578 2.90 9.54 -55.31
N ASN A 579 3.78 9.07 -56.21
CA ASN A 579 3.78 7.75 -56.85
C ASN A 579 4.87 7.66 -57.95
N GLY A 580 5.37 6.43 -58.22
CA GLY A 580 6.39 6.11 -59.24
C GLY A 580 5.83 5.92 -60.67
N PRO A 581 6.66 5.52 -61.66
CA PRO A 581 7.07 4.10 -61.86
C PRO A 581 8.53 3.92 -62.38
N ALA A 582 9.05 2.75 -62.81
CA ALA A 582 9.04 1.35 -62.32
C ALA A 582 9.96 0.46 -63.22
N ALA A 583 10.40 -0.72 -62.73
CA ALA A 583 11.16 -1.77 -63.47
C ALA A 583 12.60 -1.37 -63.94
N GLU A 584 13.60 -2.23 -64.29
CA GLU A 584 13.86 -3.70 -64.30
C GLU A 584 15.41 -3.91 -64.53
N VAL A 585 16.13 -5.06 -64.53
CA VAL A 585 15.92 -6.54 -64.45
C VAL A 585 17.17 -7.21 -63.79
N GLY A 586 17.03 -8.35 -63.08
CA GLY A 586 18.05 -9.42 -62.90
C GLY A 586 19.31 -9.17 -62.03
N ASP A 587 20.10 -10.18 -61.62
CA ASP A 587 19.88 -11.64 -61.55
C ASP A 587 20.98 -12.37 -60.71
N VAL A 588 20.69 -13.53 -60.06
CA VAL A 588 21.61 -14.70 -59.77
C VAL A 588 22.92 -14.49 -58.93
N GLN A 589 23.44 -15.34 -58.01
CA GLN A 589 23.14 -16.69 -57.43
C GLN A 589 23.88 -16.93 -56.06
N ALA A 590 23.43 -17.94 -55.29
CA ALA A 590 24.14 -18.97 -54.45
C ALA A 590 25.47 -18.67 -53.65
N GLU A 591 25.96 -19.49 -52.69
CA GLU A 591 25.66 -20.86 -52.23
C GLU A 591 26.11 -21.11 -50.75
N GLN A 592 25.78 -22.28 -50.17
CA GLN A 592 26.32 -22.81 -48.89
C GLN A 592 27.08 -24.14 -49.12
N PRO A 593 28.04 -24.49 -48.23
CA PRO A 593 28.34 -25.90 -47.94
C PRO A 593 28.26 -26.25 -46.44
N ALA A 594 28.35 -27.55 -46.12
CA ALA A 594 27.92 -28.14 -44.83
C ALA A 594 29.03 -28.87 -44.02
N LYS A 595 28.61 -29.67 -43.03
CA LYS A 595 29.40 -30.42 -42.02
C LYS A 595 30.34 -31.51 -42.58
N PRO A 596 31.17 -32.10 -41.72
CA PRO A 596 31.04 -33.55 -41.45
C PRO A 596 30.84 -33.92 -39.95
N GLU A 597 30.81 -35.23 -39.66
CA GLU A 597 30.31 -35.88 -38.42
C GLU A 597 31.41 -36.64 -37.64
N ASP A 598 31.13 -37.09 -36.40
CA ASP A 598 31.41 -38.50 -36.00
C ASP A 598 30.71 -39.01 -34.70
N LYS A 599 30.42 -40.33 -34.69
CA LYS A 599 30.19 -41.36 -33.62
C LYS A 599 29.32 -41.14 -32.34
N SER A 600 28.47 -42.17 -32.10
CA SER A 600 27.83 -42.60 -30.83
C SER A 600 28.55 -43.83 -30.22
N PRO A 601 28.20 -44.41 -29.04
CA PRO A 601 26.92 -45.11 -28.71
C PRO A 601 26.26 -44.62 -27.38
N ALA A 602 24.99 -44.82 -27.00
CA ALA A 602 23.97 -45.87 -27.15
C ALA A 602 23.90 -46.92 -26.00
N ILE A 603 22.82 -46.85 -25.19
CA ILE A 603 22.28 -47.90 -24.29
C ILE A 603 20.73 -47.84 -24.38
N GLU A 604 20.05 -48.94 -24.03
CA GLU A 604 18.70 -49.33 -24.49
C GLU A 604 17.51 -48.80 -23.68
N ALA A 605 16.32 -48.95 -24.26
CA ALA A 605 15.02 -49.02 -23.57
C ALA A 605 14.15 -50.14 -24.21
N PRO A 606 13.38 -50.92 -23.43
CA PRO A 606 12.39 -51.85 -23.95
C PRO A 606 11.01 -51.17 -24.13
N ALA A 607 10.25 -51.59 -25.14
CA ALA A 607 8.97 -51.00 -25.52
C ALA A 607 7.81 -52.02 -25.49
N ALA A 608 6.57 -51.53 -25.33
CA ALA A 608 5.35 -52.25 -25.69
C ALA A 608 4.21 -51.28 -26.06
N GLY A 609 3.71 -51.41 -27.29
CA GLY A 609 2.39 -50.92 -27.72
C GLY A 609 1.45 -52.13 -27.98
N PRO A 610 0.50 -52.08 -28.93
CA PRO A 610 0.20 -50.97 -29.86
C PRO A 610 -1.32 -50.72 -30.16
N THR A 611 -1.59 -49.62 -30.89
CA THR A 611 -2.79 -49.35 -31.76
C THR A 611 -4.20 -49.41 -31.13
N VAL A 612 -5.30 -48.95 -31.73
CA VAL A 612 -5.63 -48.22 -32.99
C VAL A 612 -6.60 -47.07 -32.59
N GLY A 613 -6.91 -46.02 -33.35
CA GLY A 613 -6.61 -45.59 -34.72
C GLY A 613 -7.18 -44.18 -34.95
N ALA A 614 -7.10 -43.63 -36.16
CA ALA A 614 -7.56 -42.27 -36.47
C ALA A 614 -8.47 -42.24 -37.71
N GLU A 615 -9.41 -41.29 -37.76
CA GLU A 615 -10.26 -41.02 -38.91
C GLU A 615 -10.40 -39.51 -39.13
N ALA A 616 -10.52 -39.08 -40.39
CA ALA A 616 -10.55 -37.66 -40.75
C ALA A 616 -11.43 -37.43 -41.99
N ALA A 617 -12.29 -36.41 -41.94
CA ALA A 617 -12.98 -35.85 -43.09
C ALA A 617 -13.41 -34.40 -42.80
N ALA A 618 -13.40 -33.55 -43.83
CA ALA A 618 -13.87 -32.17 -43.76
C ALA A 618 -15.04 -31.96 -44.74
N VAL A 619 -15.97 -31.03 -44.42
CA VAL A 619 -17.03 -30.57 -45.34
C VAL A 619 -17.13 -29.05 -45.29
N ALA A 620 -17.48 -28.45 -46.44
CA ALA A 620 -17.31 -27.04 -46.78
C ALA A 620 -18.38 -26.08 -46.21
N ALA A 621 -18.23 -24.79 -46.53
CA ALA A 621 -19.05 -23.69 -46.04
C ALA A 621 -20.21 -23.28 -46.97
N ALA A 622 -21.35 -22.95 -46.37
CA ALA A 622 -22.46 -22.12 -46.89
C ALA A 622 -23.38 -21.79 -45.67
N THR A 623 -24.21 -20.73 -45.63
CA THR A 623 -24.54 -19.67 -46.58
C THR A 623 -24.93 -18.40 -45.79
N ALA A 624 -24.78 -17.21 -46.38
CA ALA A 624 -25.35 -15.98 -45.81
C ALA A 624 -26.72 -15.66 -46.42
N SER A 625 -27.75 -15.48 -45.59
CA SER A 625 -28.91 -14.61 -45.86
C SER A 625 -29.70 -14.38 -44.57
N GLY A 626 -30.21 -13.16 -44.35
CA GLY A 626 -30.68 -12.73 -43.03
C GLY A 626 -32.21 -12.72 -42.87
N GLN A 627 -32.66 -12.25 -41.71
CA GLN A 627 -33.87 -11.41 -41.67
C GLN A 627 -33.82 -10.39 -40.52
N LYS A 628 -34.33 -9.18 -40.82
CA LYS A 628 -34.49 -8.08 -39.86
C LYS A 628 -35.73 -8.34 -38.98
N LYS A 629 -35.67 -8.03 -37.68
CA LYS A 629 -36.88 -7.63 -36.92
C LYS A 629 -36.57 -6.55 -35.89
N LYS A 630 -37.00 -5.31 -36.20
CA LYS A 630 -37.02 -4.18 -35.27
C LYS A 630 -38.04 -4.42 -34.15
N ARG A 631 -37.77 -3.94 -32.94
CA ARG A 631 -38.81 -3.28 -32.14
C ARG A 631 -38.25 -2.32 -31.08
N ASN A 632 -38.45 -1.02 -31.32
CA ASN A 632 -38.31 0.01 -30.30
C ASN A 632 -39.42 -0.16 -29.23
N ARG A 633 -39.13 0.26 -28.00
CA ARG A 633 -40.11 1.05 -27.24
C ARG A 633 -39.41 2.16 -26.44
N LYS A 634 -40.11 3.28 -26.28
CA LYS A 634 -39.58 4.53 -25.71
C LYS A 634 -39.69 4.54 -24.17
N LYS A 635 -38.93 5.46 -23.59
CA LYS A 635 -39.18 6.18 -22.32
C LYS A 635 -40.65 6.12 -21.86
N LYS A 636 -40.83 5.93 -20.56
CA LYS A 636 -41.59 6.91 -19.76
C LYS A 636 -40.67 7.38 -18.63
#